data_AF-A0A534W0A3-F1
#
_entry.id   AF-A0A534W0A3-F1
#
_cell.length_a   1.000
_cell.length_b   1.000
_cell.length_c   1.000
_cell.angle_alpha   90.00
_cell.angle_beta   90.00
_cell.angle_gamma   90.00
#
_symmetry.space_group_name_H-M   'P 1'
#
loop_
_entity.id
_entity.type
_entity.pdbx_description
1 polymer ?
#
loop_
_entity_poly.entity_id
_entity_poly.type
_entity_poly.pdbx_seq_one_letter_code
_entity_poly.pdbx_strand_id
1 'polypeptide(L)'
;MGLPPAGGSVSTAGPNRLVLARSLTLALALAAGAVRAATPPLAVPLALEESAGVARHAWPASASVPLPRGRVRRPDALWLAAPDGRAAPLQARALERWPDGSVRWLLLDFLADVPPGKLATYTLRDAAAPAPASGARVRLAAGRDGARVLDSGALRATVPAGGEALLADLAAGAVRLSGTVPLPALAVDGEPGGAPSHEGVTVETEGPVRTELLVTGRYPAGIAYEVRIAAFAGEPFLRLQHTITNLADPHYAPLRSLLLAVPGHFTEAAVGIDGGRRPLAALARGHQLRHTDAMPALLDGASAGRHADGWAEARGGGAAVTLVAPFFWQEYPKALRVGSDRLAIDFFAGKEAPVQLGTGAAKTHELWLALGRADDGASPAELAAALGTPLVAIPPAAWIVASRALPNALDPDAPGARDFLGRLASAYGRYRKHVETERWDDGPPVPCAERTEEHPRVGLYGALNWGDWQFPGYRDHVRGCDGWGNLEYDLPQVLALAYAATGSRLFLDGLVPAARHYRDVDIIHHAPGHPDWVGLNHPHKALHFAWEAAEKVDLGHTWTEGLVSYHRLTGDVRALAAARGIADALVGRVKRARIPRHFGWPMLALVAVYDATGERRYLEAARAYADAGTDLFRPTPAAGDWKMGILADGVAAVYGADGDARLRRWLVAYADALLASPGRFADPRFALPLGQLYALTGDARYEHAALAVVRDMNIGDQGKQLAANGRTGFRILAPLAERTGLRPSK
;
A
#
# COMPACT_ATOMS: atom_id res chain seq x y z
N MET A 1 -72.24 19.00 53.04
CA MET A 1 -73.48 19.77 52.80
C MET A 1 -73.04 21.20 52.49
N GLY A 2 -73.34 21.73 51.29
CA GLY A 2 -73.24 23.15 50.96
C GLY A 2 -71.88 23.74 50.56
N LEU A 3 -71.62 23.78 49.24
CA LEU A 3 -71.09 24.98 48.54
C LEU A 3 -72.19 26.08 48.53
N PRO A 4 -72.01 27.36 48.10
CA PRO A 4 -70.88 28.14 47.55
C PRO A 4 -70.88 29.61 48.14
N PRO A 5 -70.65 30.77 47.45
CA PRO A 5 -69.82 31.17 46.28
C PRO A 5 -68.95 32.46 46.48
N ALA A 6 -68.06 32.68 45.50
CA ALA A 6 -67.68 33.92 44.75
C ALA A 6 -67.40 35.28 45.45
N GLY A 7 -66.41 36.00 44.90
CA GLY A 7 -66.37 37.48 44.90
C GLY A 7 -64.97 38.07 45.04
N GLY A 8 -64.50 38.84 44.06
CA GLY A 8 -63.14 39.36 43.98
C GLY A 8 -62.95 40.84 44.34
N SER A 9 -61.67 41.22 44.40
CA SER A 9 -61.03 42.56 44.33
C SER A 9 -61.45 43.66 45.33
N VAL A 10 -60.47 44.30 45.99
CA VAL A 10 -59.87 45.61 45.61
C VAL A 10 -58.75 45.97 46.61
N SER A 11 -57.73 46.62 46.05
CA SER A 11 -56.49 47.21 46.59
C SER A 11 -56.66 48.19 47.78
N THR A 12 -55.65 48.31 48.66
CA THR A 12 -54.95 49.58 48.98
C THR A 12 -53.76 49.42 49.95
N ALA A 13 -52.62 49.92 49.45
CA ALA A 13 -51.41 50.52 50.04
C ALA A 13 -51.01 50.44 51.54
N GLY A 14 -49.70 50.16 51.71
CA GLY A 14 -48.79 50.57 52.81
C GLY A 14 -48.57 49.51 53.89
N PRO A 15 -47.32 49.22 54.38
CA PRO A 15 -46.39 50.24 54.89
C PRO A 15 -44.87 49.91 54.86
N ASN A 16 -44.07 50.92 55.25
CA ASN A 16 -42.87 50.94 56.12
C ASN A 16 -41.83 49.77 56.25
N ARG A 17 -40.57 50.25 56.45
CA ARG A 17 -39.38 49.66 57.13
C ARG A 17 -38.49 48.73 56.29
N LEU A 18 -37.22 49.05 55.99
CA LEU A 18 -36.00 49.35 56.77
C LEU A 18 -34.98 48.19 56.57
N VAL A 19 -33.92 48.51 55.82
CA VAL A 19 -32.50 48.10 55.95
C VAL A 19 -32.10 46.60 55.95
N LEU A 20 -31.21 46.30 54.99
CA LEU A 20 -30.22 45.22 54.87
C LEU A 20 -29.88 44.40 56.13
N ALA A 21 -29.81 43.06 55.99
CA ALA A 21 -28.53 42.33 55.86
C ALA A 21 -28.71 40.80 55.77
N ARG A 22 -28.11 40.23 54.72
CA ARG A 22 -27.31 38.98 54.66
C ARG A 22 -27.60 37.86 55.68
N SER A 23 -28.03 36.70 55.17
CA SER A 23 -27.36 35.38 55.31
C SER A 23 -28.36 34.25 54.98
N LEU A 24 -28.16 33.56 53.85
CA LEU A 24 -28.45 32.13 53.57
C LEU A 24 -28.69 31.93 52.06
N THR A 25 -27.62 31.87 51.27
CA THR A 25 -27.65 31.17 49.97
C THR A 25 -26.23 30.77 49.57
N LEU A 26 -25.57 29.96 50.42
CA LEU A 26 -24.30 29.32 50.08
C LEU A 26 -24.35 27.85 50.53
N ALA A 27 -25.24 27.05 49.92
CA ALA A 27 -25.25 25.59 50.13
C ALA A 27 -25.89 24.79 48.98
N LEU A 28 -26.04 25.34 47.76
CA LEU A 28 -26.54 24.57 46.60
C LEU A 28 -25.90 25.00 45.25
N ALA A 29 -24.63 25.42 45.29
CA ALA A 29 -23.87 25.78 44.08
C ALA A 29 -22.44 25.21 44.09
N LEU A 30 -22.22 24.08 44.77
CA LEU A 30 -20.97 23.32 44.78
C LEU A 30 -21.26 21.81 44.68
N ALA A 31 -22.00 21.42 43.65
CA ALA A 31 -22.11 20.02 43.21
C ALA A 31 -22.43 19.89 41.71
N ALA A 32 -22.16 20.91 40.89
CA ALA A 32 -21.96 20.72 39.46
C ALA A 32 -20.52 20.24 39.24
N GLY A 33 -20.20 19.07 39.83
CA GLY A 33 -19.04 18.31 39.41
C GLY A 33 -19.19 18.08 37.91
N ALA A 34 -18.22 18.55 37.13
CA ALA A 34 -18.15 18.25 35.72
C ALA A 34 -18.16 16.72 35.58
N VAL A 35 -19.33 16.15 35.28
CA VAL A 35 -19.43 14.79 34.77
C VAL A 35 -18.76 14.88 33.40
N ARG A 36 -17.44 14.66 33.40
CA ARG A 36 -16.69 14.40 32.19
C ARG A 36 -17.33 13.14 31.63
N ALA A 37 -18.22 13.30 30.64
CA ALA A 37 -18.88 12.18 29.99
C ALA A 37 -17.79 11.18 29.64
N ALA A 38 -17.82 10.00 30.27
CA ALA A 38 -16.80 8.99 30.05
C ALA A 38 -16.82 8.66 28.55
N THR A 39 -15.68 8.81 27.88
CA THR A 39 -15.54 8.39 26.49
C THR A 39 -15.98 6.93 26.41
N PRO A 40 -16.90 6.56 25.50
CA PRO A 40 -17.36 5.19 25.41
C PRO A 40 -16.16 4.25 25.16
N PRO A 41 -16.18 3.03 25.73
CA PRO A 41 -15.12 2.06 25.51
C PRO A 41 -14.85 1.85 24.01
N LEU A 42 -13.58 1.67 23.66
CA LEU A 42 -13.15 1.41 22.29
C LEU A 42 -13.66 0.02 21.90
N ALA A 43 -14.32 -0.06 20.74
CA ALA A 43 -14.74 -1.31 20.13
C ALA A 43 -14.68 -1.16 18.62
N VAL A 44 -13.54 -1.52 18.01
CA VAL A 44 -13.37 -1.45 16.56
C VAL A 44 -13.53 -2.85 15.98
N PRO A 45 -14.61 -3.13 15.22
CA PRO A 45 -14.76 -4.42 14.57
C PRO A 45 -13.79 -4.52 13.39
N LEU A 46 -13.16 -5.67 13.24
CA LEU A 46 -12.17 -6.01 12.21
C LEU A 46 -12.64 -7.30 11.56
N ALA A 47 -13.30 -7.18 10.41
CA ALA A 47 -13.79 -8.31 9.64
C ALA A 47 -12.65 -8.89 8.79
N LEU A 48 -12.41 -10.19 8.95
CA LEU A 48 -11.50 -10.98 8.14
C LEU A 48 -12.29 -11.87 7.19
N GLU A 49 -11.99 -11.80 5.91
CA GLU A 49 -12.55 -12.66 4.88
C GLU A 49 -11.54 -13.71 4.43
N GLU A 50 -11.90 -14.98 4.58
CA GLU A 50 -11.18 -16.11 3.97
C GLU A 50 -11.71 -16.30 2.54
N SER A 51 -10.84 -16.18 1.55
CA SER A 51 -11.20 -16.19 0.12
C SER A 51 -10.43 -17.22 -0.71
N ALA A 52 -9.48 -17.96 -0.10
CA ALA A 52 -8.81 -19.08 -0.78
C ALA A 52 -9.59 -20.39 -0.71
N GLY A 53 -10.65 -20.47 0.11
CA GLY A 53 -11.40 -21.71 0.33
C GLY A 53 -10.67 -22.68 1.26
N VAL A 54 -9.68 -22.20 2.02
CA VAL A 54 -8.84 -23.00 2.92
C VAL A 54 -9.06 -22.54 4.36
N ALA A 55 -9.35 -23.47 5.26
CA ALA A 55 -9.53 -23.17 6.67
C ALA A 55 -8.26 -22.57 7.26
N ARG A 56 -8.41 -21.51 8.05
CA ARG A 56 -7.31 -20.82 8.73
C ARG A 56 -7.38 -21.11 10.22
N HIS A 57 -6.29 -21.60 10.78
CA HIS A 57 -6.18 -21.96 12.19
C HIS A 57 -4.94 -21.31 12.78
N ALA A 58 -5.12 -20.49 13.82
CA ALA A 58 -4.06 -19.68 14.41
C ALA A 58 -3.18 -18.97 13.35
N TRP A 59 -3.78 -18.55 12.23
CA TRP A 59 -3.08 -18.11 11.05
C TRP A 59 -2.67 -16.64 11.14
N PRO A 60 -1.49 -16.23 10.62
CA PRO A 60 -1.08 -14.84 10.64
C PRO A 60 -2.06 -13.93 9.89
N ALA A 61 -2.58 -12.95 10.61
CA ALA A 61 -3.45 -11.91 10.09
C ALA A 61 -2.90 -10.53 10.47
N SER A 62 -3.26 -9.52 9.68
CA SER A 62 -2.90 -8.13 9.95
C SER A 62 -4.09 -7.19 9.82
N ALA A 63 -4.04 -6.09 10.55
CA ALA A 63 -4.97 -4.98 10.38
C ALA A 63 -4.25 -3.67 10.68
N SER A 64 -4.59 -2.60 9.97
CA SER A 64 -4.12 -1.26 10.32
C SER A 64 -5.31 -0.38 10.67
N VAL A 65 -5.30 0.13 11.89
CA VAL A 65 -6.44 0.81 12.50
C VAL A 65 -6.10 2.29 12.70
N PRO A 66 -6.79 3.21 12.00
CA PRO A 66 -6.68 4.62 12.31
C PRO A 66 -7.43 4.92 13.62
N LEU A 67 -6.83 5.76 14.46
CA LEU A 67 -7.36 6.10 15.78
C LEU A 67 -7.57 7.62 15.89
N PRO A 68 -8.72 8.06 16.44
CA PRO A 68 -8.95 9.48 16.69
C PRO A 68 -7.88 10.08 17.60
N ARG A 69 -7.57 11.35 17.36
CA ARG A 69 -6.64 12.13 18.17
C ARG A 69 -7.04 12.08 19.66
N GLY A 70 -6.05 11.81 20.51
CA GLY A 70 -6.20 11.72 21.96
C GLY A 70 -6.80 10.40 22.47
N ARG A 71 -7.22 9.46 21.60
CA ARG A 71 -7.97 8.26 22.03
C ARG A 71 -7.10 7.20 22.70
N VAL A 72 -5.93 6.91 22.13
CA VAL A 72 -4.99 5.88 22.61
C VAL A 72 -3.58 6.45 22.61
N ARG A 73 -2.86 6.32 23.72
CA ARG A 73 -1.44 6.75 23.82
C ARG A 73 -0.46 5.60 23.70
N ARG A 74 -0.79 4.47 24.35
CA ARG A 74 0.09 3.30 24.43
C ARG A 74 -0.60 2.10 23.74
N PRO A 75 -0.01 1.51 22.69
CA PRO A 75 -0.56 0.34 22.00
C PRO A 75 -0.88 -0.86 22.90
N ASP A 76 -0.07 -1.08 23.95
CA ASP A 76 -0.21 -2.17 24.92
C ASP A 76 -1.38 -2.01 25.89
N ALA A 77 -2.08 -0.86 25.84
CA ALA A 77 -3.36 -0.70 26.53
C ALA A 77 -4.54 -1.34 25.77
N LEU A 78 -4.28 -1.88 24.58
CA LEU A 78 -5.29 -2.48 23.72
C LEU A 78 -5.17 -4.00 23.70
N TRP A 79 -6.30 -4.66 23.49
CA TRP A 79 -6.35 -6.09 23.23
C TRP A 79 -7.36 -6.40 22.12
N LEU A 80 -7.23 -7.58 21.53
CA LEU A 80 -8.08 -8.02 20.43
C LEU A 80 -8.98 -9.17 20.92
N ALA A 81 -10.29 -8.97 20.86
CA ALA A 81 -11.26 -10.00 21.15
C ALA A 81 -11.49 -10.86 19.90
N ALA A 82 -11.32 -12.17 20.03
CA ALA A 82 -11.73 -13.15 19.02
C ALA A 82 -13.27 -13.26 18.95
N PRO A 83 -13.83 -13.89 17.90
CA PRO A 83 -15.27 -14.08 17.76
C PRO A 83 -15.96 -14.77 18.95
N ASP A 84 -15.23 -15.61 19.69
CA ASP A 84 -15.70 -16.31 20.89
C ASP A 84 -15.55 -15.49 22.20
N GLY A 85 -15.06 -14.25 22.10
CA GLY A 85 -14.87 -13.34 23.23
C GLY A 85 -13.54 -13.49 23.97
N ARG A 86 -12.70 -14.48 23.64
CA ARG A 86 -11.36 -14.64 24.25
C ARG A 86 -10.38 -13.60 23.69
N ALA A 87 -9.29 -13.35 24.43
CA ALA A 87 -8.19 -12.53 23.93
C ALA A 87 -7.37 -13.31 22.89
N ALA A 88 -7.24 -12.74 21.68
CA ALA A 88 -6.39 -13.27 20.63
C ALA A 88 -4.91 -12.89 20.87
N PRO A 89 -3.94 -13.73 20.46
CA PRO A 89 -2.53 -13.33 20.43
C PRO A 89 -2.34 -12.09 19.57
N LEU A 90 -1.83 -11.01 20.16
CA LEU A 90 -1.74 -9.70 19.52
C LEU A 90 -0.34 -9.10 19.68
N GLN A 91 0.14 -8.53 18.59
CA GLN A 91 1.29 -7.63 18.53
C GLN A 91 0.81 -6.30 17.93
N ALA A 92 0.93 -5.22 18.69
CA ALA A 92 0.43 -3.90 18.30
C ALA A 92 1.58 -2.88 18.21
N ARG A 93 1.69 -2.18 17.08
CA ARG A 93 2.74 -1.18 16.82
C ARG A 93 2.15 0.12 16.31
N ALA A 94 2.53 1.25 16.89
CA ALA A 94 2.17 2.55 16.35
C ALA A 94 3.01 2.83 15.09
N LEU A 95 2.34 3.03 13.94
CA LEU A 95 2.97 3.45 12.68
C LEU A 95 3.16 4.97 12.66
N GLU A 96 2.12 5.70 13.07
CA GLU A 96 2.11 7.15 13.11
C GLU A 96 1.50 7.64 14.42
N ARG A 97 1.88 8.85 14.84
CA ARG A 97 1.33 9.53 16.01
C ARG A 97 0.83 10.91 15.65
N TRP A 98 -0.23 11.33 16.33
CA TRP A 98 -0.69 12.71 16.32
C TRP A 98 0.32 13.63 17.04
N PRO A 99 0.28 14.95 16.79
CA PRO A 99 1.16 15.90 17.47
C PRO A 99 1.06 15.91 19.01
N ASP A 100 -0.05 15.43 19.59
CA ASP A 100 -0.22 15.30 21.04
C ASP A 100 0.36 13.99 21.63
N GLY A 101 1.02 13.19 20.79
CA GLY A 101 1.65 11.91 21.12
C GLY A 101 0.72 10.69 21.10
N SER A 102 -0.59 10.89 20.91
CA SER A 102 -1.53 9.77 20.73
C SER A 102 -1.29 9.02 19.43
N VAL A 103 -1.61 7.73 19.40
CA VAL A 103 -1.48 6.89 18.20
C VAL A 103 -2.47 7.38 17.15
N ARG A 104 -1.97 7.63 15.93
CA ARG A 104 -2.77 7.98 14.77
C ARG A 104 -3.08 6.75 13.92
N TRP A 105 -2.07 5.91 13.70
CA TRP A 105 -2.19 4.64 12.98
C TRP A 105 -1.57 3.52 13.80
N LEU A 106 -2.33 2.44 13.97
CA LEU A 106 -1.94 1.27 14.75
C LEU A 106 -1.95 0.03 13.86
N LEU A 107 -0.77 -0.55 13.63
CA LEU A 107 -0.62 -1.85 13.01
C LEU A 107 -0.83 -2.96 14.05
N LEU A 108 -1.66 -3.92 13.70
CA LEU A 108 -1.93 -5.14 14.46
C LEU A 108 -1.43 -6.33 13.64
N ASP A 109 -0.59 -7.15 14.25
CA ASP A 109 -0.29 -8.52 13.79
C ASP A 109 -0.90 -9.48 14.82
N PHE A 110 -1.72 -10.43 14.39
CA PHE A 110 -2.40 -11.36 15.28
C PHE A 110 -2.59 -12.74 14.65
N LEU A 111 -2.94 -13.74 15.46
CA LEU A 111 -3.28 -15.07 14.98
C LEU A 111 -4.80 -15.22 14.91
N ALA A 112 -5.31 -15.65 13.75
CA ALA A 112 -6.74 -15.70 13.46
C ALA A 112 -7.21 -17.10 13.06
N ASP A 113 -8.42 -17.42 13.51
CA ASP A 113 -9.19 -18.59 13.08
C ASP A 113 -10.30 -18.12 12.14
N VAL A 114 -10.31 -18.60 10.90
CA VAL A 114 -11.34 -18.26 9.91
C VAL A 114 -11.72 -19.50 9.12
N PRO A 115 -13.00 -19.93 9.15
CA PRO A 115 -13.45 -21.05 8.33
C PRO A 115 -13.35 -20.74 6.82
N PRO A 116 -13.24 -21.76 5.95
CA PRO A 116 -13.05 -21.57 4.52
C PRO A 116 -14.23 -20.83 3.90
N GLY A 117 -13.96 -19.78 3.11
CA GLY A 117 -15.00 -18.98 2.45
C GLY A 117 -15.94 -18.24 3.41
N LYS A 118 -15.52 -17.99 4.66
CA LYS A 118 -16.34 -17.30 5.68
C LYS A 118 -15.67 -16.01 6.17
N LEU A 119 -16.49 -15.22 6.88
CA LEU A 119 -16.05 -14.04 7.62
C LEU A 119 -15.87 -14.39 9.10
N ALA A 120 -14.84 -13.83 9.72
CA ALA A 120 -14.67 -13.80 11.17
C ALA A 120 -14.42 -12.37 11.64
N THR A 121 -15.11 -11.93 12.70
CA THR A 121 -14.98 -10.57 13.23
C THR A 121 -14.22 -10.56 14.53
N TYR A 122 -13.04 -9.94 14.52
CA TYR A 122 -12.27 -9.62 15.72
C TYR A 122 -12.62 -8.21 16.18
N THR A 123 -12.50 -7.90 17.48
CA THR A 123 -12.82 -6.55 17.99
C THR A 123 -11.67 -5.98 18.81
N LEU A 124 -11.10 -4.85 18.37
CA LEU A 124 -10.08 -4.13 19.12
C LEU A 124 -10.71 -3.35 20.28
N ARG A 125 -10.20 -3.52 21.49
CA ARG A 125 -10.73 -2.96 22.73
C ARG A 125 -9.65 -2.29 23.57
N ASP A 126 -10.04 -1.31 24.37
CA ASP A 126 -9.18 -0.58 25.32
C ASP A 126 -9.49 -0.85 26.81
N ALA A 127 -10.35 -1.86 27.07
CA ALA A 127 -10.67 -2.32 28.42
C ALA A 127 -9.56 -3.23 28.98
N ALA A 128 -9.62 -3.53 30.28
CA ALA A 128 -8.75 -4.56 30.86
C ALA A 128 -8.91 -5.87 30.09
N ALA A 129 -7.80 -6.36 29.53
CA ALA A 129 -7.80 -7.61 28.81
C ALA A 129 -8.14 -8.76 29.77
N PRO A 130 -8.92 -9.76 29.34
CA PRO A 130 -8.87 -11.08 29.95
C PRO A 130 -7.41 -11.58 29.99
N ALA A 131 -7.09 -12.52 30.88
CA ALA A 131 -5.75 -13.10 30.92
C ALA A 131 -5.35 -13.54 29.50
N PRO A 132 -4.16 -13.11 29.00
CA PRO A 132 -3.77 -13.38 27.63
C PRO A 132 -3.75 -14.89 27.39
N ALA A 133 -4.31 -15.34 26.27
CA ALA A 133 -4.25 -16.74 25.91
C ALA A 133 -2.79 -17.18 25.80
N SER A 134 -2.43 -18.28 26.47
CA SER A 134 -1.16 -18.95 26.20
C SER A 134 -1.17 -19.45 24.75
N GLY A 135 -0.18 -19.04 23.96
CA GLY A 135 -0.10 -19.39 22.54
C GLY A 135 1.34 -19.47 22.05
N ALA A 136 1.49 -19.95 20.81
CA ALA A 136 2.78 -19.90 20.14
C ALA A 136 3.27 -18.46 20.05
N ARG A 137 4.60 -18.28 20.04
CA ARG A 137 5.21 -16.97 19.92
C ARG A 137 6.53 -17.07 19.16
N VAL A 138 6.88 -16.01 18.45
CA VAL A 138 8.22 -15.85 17.90
C VAL A 138 9.19 -15.42 19.00
N ARG A 139 10.37 -16.03 19.02
CA ARG A 139 11.50 -15.66 19.87
C ARG A 139 12.68 -15.31 18.98
N LEU A 140 13.28 -14.16 19.24
CA LEU A 140 14.55 -13.77 18.66
C LEU A 140 15.66 -14.03 19.70
N ALA A 141 16.70 -14.77 19.31
CA ALA A 141 17.86 -15.01 20.16
C ALA A 141 19.15 -14.68 19.42
N ALA A 142 20.18 -14.29 20.18
CA ALA A 142 21.54 -14.24 19.66
C ALA A 142 22.05 -15.67 19.43
N GLY A 143 22.57 -15.92 18.24
CA GLY A 143 23.30 -17.14 17.89
C GLY A 143 24.80 -16.98 18.11
N ARG A 144 25.56 -18.01 17.75
CA ARG A 144 27.04 -17.94 17.70
C ARG A 144 27.49 -16.93 16.64
N ASP A 145 28.68 -16.35 16.82
CA ASP A 145 29.36 -15.49 15.84
C ASP A 145 28.49 -14.32 15.33
N GLY A 146 27.65 -13.77 16.21
CA GLY A 146 26.78 -12.64 15.91
C GLY A 146 25.50 -12.99 15.15
N ALA A 147 25.26 -14.27 14.82
CA ALA A 147 24.05 -14.71 14.13
C ALA A 147 22.77 -14.36 14.91
N ARG A 148 21.63 -14.40 14.21
CA ARG A 148 20.29 -14.20 14.77
C ARG A 148 19.46 -15.45 14.56
N VAL A 149 18.79 -15.90 15.61
CA VAL A 149 17.96 -17.10 15.58
C VAL A 149 16.50 -16.70 15.75
N LEU A 150 15.70 -16.95 14.71
CA LEU A 150 14.25 -16.86 14.74
C LEU A 150 13.67 -18.22 15.13
N ASP A 151 12.86 -18.26 16.18
CA ASP A 151 12.16 -19.47 16.64
C ASP A 151 10.67 -19.17 16.75
N SER A 152 9.86 -19.68 15.83
CA SER A 152 8.40 -19.53 15.83
C SER A 152 7.69 -20.51 16.78
N GLY A 153 8.41 -21.48 17.35
CA GLY A 153 7.86 -22.65 18.03
C GLY A 153 7.58 -23.83 17.10
N ALA A 154 7.33 -23.60 15.81
CA ALA A 154 7.20 -24.65 14.79
C ALA A 154 8.42 -24.74 13.88
N LEU A 155 9.12 -23.62 13.69
CA LEU A 155 10.30 -23.47 12.84
C LEU A 155 11.39 -22.69 13.58
N ARG A 156 12.63 -23.12 13.41
CA ARG A 156 13.82 -22.44 13.89
C ARG A 156 14.76 -22.17 12.73
N ALA A 157 15.08 -20.90 12.51
CA ALA A 157 15.95 -20.43 11.44
C ALA A 157 17.12 -19.61 12.01
N THR A 158 18.33 -19.86 11.53
CA THR A 158 19.53 -19.09 11.91
C THR A 158 20.00 -18.25 10.74
N VAL A 159 19.94 -16.93 10.88
CA VAL A 159 20.48 -15.95 9.93
C VAL A 159 21.89 -15.57 10.39
N PRO A 160 22.95 -15.86 9.61
CA PRO A 160 24.32 -15.53 9.99
C PRO A 160 24.55 -14.01 9.98
N ALA A 161 25.60 -13.53 10.64
CA ALA A 161 25.97 -12.11 10.61
C ALA A 161 26.76 -11.71 9.35
N GLY A 162 27.24 -12.69 8.58
CA GLY A 162 28.12 -12.52 7.43
C GLY A 162 28.33 -13.84 6.67
N GLY A 163 29.10 -13.77 5.58
CA GLY A 163 29.40 -14.91 4.72
C GLY A 163 28.38 -15.09 3.57
N GLU A 164 28.42 -16.26 2.93
CA GLU A 164 27.66 -16.52 1.70
C GLU A 164 26.28 -17.18 1.94
N ALA A 165 25.90 -17.41 3.20
CA ALA A 165 24.64 -18.05 3.57
C ALA A 165 23.57 -17.01 3.92
N LEU A 166 22.35 -17.19 3.39
CA LEU A 166 21.15 -16.48 3.84
C LEU A 166 20.62 -17.12 5.13
N LEU A 167 20.56 -18.46 5.16
CA LEU A 167 20.20 -19.24 6.35
C LEU A 167 21.30 -20.26 6.61
N ALA A 168 21.98 -20.11 7.75
CA ALA A 168 23.00 -21.06 8.20
C ALA A 168 22.38 -22.36 8.74
N ASP A 169 21.12 -22.30 9.17
CA ASP A 169 20.37 -23.45 9.69
C ASP A 169 18.87 -23.22 9.55
N LEU A 170 18.12 -24.29 9.26
CA LEU A 170 16.67 -24.30 9.22
C LEU A 170 16.14 -25.65 9.73
N ALA A 171 15.28 -25.63 10.74
CA ALA A 171 14.73 -26.83 11.35
C ALA A 171 13.26 -26.64 11.73
N ALA A 172 12.47 -27.70 11.60
CA ALA A 172 11.06 -27.77 12.02
C ALA A 172 10.86 -29.03 12.87
N GLY A 173 10.70 -28.85 14.20
CA GLY A 173 10.66 -29.97 15.14
C GLY A 173 11.92 -30.85 15.06
N ALA A 174 11.75 -32.14 14.72
CA ALA A 174 12.85 -33.08 14.53
C ALA A 174 13.47 -33.04 13.12
N VAL A 175 12.85 -32.33 12.17
CA VAL A 175 13.34 -32.21 10.80
C VAL A 175 14.33 -31.06 10.72
N ARG A 176 15.44 -31.29 10.00
CA ARG A 176 16.45 -30.27 9.74
C ARG A 176 16.82 -30.28 8.26
N LEU A 177 16.90 -29.10 7.67
CA LEU A 177 17.36 -28.95 6.30
C LEU A 177 18.82 -29.45 6.18
N SER A 178 19.12 -30.15 5.09
CA SER A 178 20.49 -30.60 4.81
C SER A 178 21.30 -29.45 4.21
N GLY A 179 22.17 -28.84 5.01
CA GLY A 179 23.06 -27.76 4.57
C GLY A 179 22.48 -26.36 4.75
N THR A 180 23.24 -25.36 4.29
CA THR A 180 22.90 -23.94 4.39
C THR A 180 22.14 -23.46 3.16
N VAL A 181 21.16 -22.58 3.33
CA VAL A 181 20.55 -21.86 2.20
C VAL A 181 21.49 -20.70 1.83
N PRO A 182 22.13 -20.69 0.65
CA PRO A 182 23.00 -19.60 0.22
C PRO A 182 22.22 -18.30 0.00
N LEU A 183 22.93 -17.17 0.04
CA LEU A 183 22.44 -15.93 -0.53
C LEU A 183 22.09 -16.15 -2.02
N PRO A 184 21.03 -15.53 -2.55
CA PRO A 184 20.65 -15.77 -3.93
C PRO A 184 21.76 -15.37 -4.89
N ALA A 185 21.98 -16.14 -5.96
CA ALA A 185 22.98 -15.86 -6.95
C ALA A 185 22.40 -14.99 -8.07
N LEU A 186 23.04 -13.86 -8.38
CA LEU A 186 22.67 -12.97 -9.48
C LEU A 186 23.57 -13.23 -10.69
N ALA A 187 22.96 -13.33 -11.87
CA ALA A 187 23.66 -13.32 -13.15
C ALA A 187 23.22 -12.11 -13.98
N VAL A 188 24.19 -11.27 -14.35
CA VAL A 188 24.01 -10.11 -15.22
C VAL A 188 24.82 -10.36 -16.50
N ASP A 189 24.23 -10.11 -17.65
CA ASP A 189 24.92 -10.30 -18.93
C ASP A 189 26.12 -9.36 -19.09
N GLY A 190 27.23 -9.86 -19.61
CA GLY A 190 28.46 -9.09 -19.79
C GLY A 190 29.27 -8.80 -18.53
N GLU A 191 28.76 -9.11 -17.33
CA GLU A 191 29.45 -8.90 -16.06
C GLU A 191 30.05 -10.20 -15.50
N PRO A 192 31.22 -10.16 -14.85
CA PRO A 192 31.74 -11.32 -14.16
C PRO A 192 30.81 -11.69 -13.00
N GLY A 193 30.43 -12.97 -12.93
CA GLY A 193 29.72 -13.49 -11.77
C GLY A 193 30.55 -13.40 -10.50
N GLY A 194 29.92 -13.58 -9.34
CA GLY A 194 30.63 -13.63 -8.07
C GLY A 194 29.68 -13.81 -6.89
N ALA A 195 30.25 -14.11 -5.73
CA ALA A 195 29.48 -14.23 -4.50
C ALA A 195 28.96 -12.84 -4.07
N PRO A 196 27.70 -12.74 -3.60
CA PRO A 196 27.21 -11.52 -2.97
C PRO A 196 28.00 -11.20 -1.70
N SER A 197 28.23 -9.91 -1.45
CA SER A 197 28.68 -9.43 -0.14
C SER A 197 27.51 -9.49 0.86
N HIS A 198 27.81 -9.74 2.13
CA HIS A 198 26.86 -9.66 3.23
C HIS A 198 27.27 -8.51 4.16
N GLU A 199 26.57 -7.38 4.07
CA GLU A 199 26.96 -6.13 4.73
C GLU A 199 26.38 -6.00 6.16
N GLY A 200 25.22 -6.60 6.44
CA GLY A 200 24.70 -6.60 7.81
C GLY A 200 23.31 -7.21 7.99
N VAL A 201 22.97 -7.47 9.26
CA VAL A 201 21.64 -7.91 9.69
C VAL A 201 21.08 -6.95 10.75
N THR A 202 19.89 -6.42 10.51
CA THR A 202 19.17 -5.56 11.46
C THR A 202 17.79 -6.12 11.76
N VAL A 203 17.23 -5.78 12.92
CA VAL A 203 15.85 -6.14 13.27
C VAL A 203 14.92 -5.01 12.82
N GLU A 204 14.00 -5.28 11.89
CA GLU A 204 13.03 -4.27 11.42
C GLU A 204 11.70 -4.36 12.19
N THR A 205 11.28 -5.56 12.58
CA THR A 205 10.12 -5.78 13.46
C THR A 205 10.46 -6.85 14.48
N GLU A 206 10.17 -6.62 15.75
CA GLU A 206 10.28 -7.62 16.81
C GLU A 206 8.97 -7.70 17.59
N GLY A 207 8.46 -8.90 17.78
CA GLY A 207 7.31 -9.15 18.61
C GLY A 207 6.83 -10.60 18.60
N PRO A 208 5.85 -10.91 19.46
CA PRO A 208 5.46 -12.29 19.72
C PRO A 208 4.72 -12.94 18.56
N VAL A 209 4.09 -12.20 17.64
CA VAL A 209 3.34 -12.76 16.51
C VAL A 209 4.20 -12.80 15.25
N ARG A 210 4.93 -11.72 14.96
CA ARG A 210 5.82 -11.60 13.81
C ARG A 210 7.13 -10.94 14.22
N THR A 211 8.25 -11.56 13.86
CA THR A 211 9.58 -10.93 13.94
C THR A 211 10.24 -11.01 12.57
N GLU A 212 10.84 -9.89 12.13
CA GLU A 212 11.43 -9.71 10.81
C GLU A 212 12.84 -9.13 10.90
N LEU A 213 13.77 -9.78 10.22
CA LEU A 213 15.17 -9.36 10.07
C LEU A 213 15.38 -8.81 8.65
N LEU A 214 16.18 -7.76 8.53
CA LEU A 214 16.66 -7.23 7.25
C LEU A 214 18.13 -7.59 7.08
N VAL A 215 18.42 -8.31 6.01
CA VAL A 215 19.79 -8.60 5.54
C VAL A 215 20.10 -7.68 4.37
N THR A 216 21.27 -7.05 4.36
CA THR A 216 21.71 -6.13 3.30
C THR A 216 23.03 -6.58 2.71
N GLY A 217 23.26 -6.24 1.44
CA GLY A 217 24.50 -6.53 0.75
C GLY A 217 24.50 -6.09 -0.70
N ARG A 218 25.50 -6.56 -1.47
CA ARG A 218 25.69 -6.20 -2.88
C ARG A 218 26.13 -7.39 -3.72
N TYR A 219 25.74 -7.37 -4.98
CA TYR A 219 26.34 -8.17 -6.04
C TYR A 219 27.47 -7.38 -6.74
N PRO A 220 28.49 -8.06 -7.30
CA PRO A 220 29.62 -7.40 -7.97
C PRO A 220 29.23 -6.39 -9.07
N ALA A 221 28.15 -6.65 -9.82
CA ALA A 221 27.65 -5.83 -10.93
C ALA A 221 27.01 -4.47 -10.51
N GLY A 222 27.40 -3.91 -9.36
CA GLY A 222 26.82 -2.66 -8.86
C GLY A 222 25.34 -2.77 -8.45
N ILE A 223 24.85 -3.98 -8.15
CA ILE A 223 23.47 -4.21 -7.74
C ILE A 223 23.41 -4.40 -6.22
N ALA A 224 22.72 -3.51 -5.51
CA ALA A 224 22.47 -3.69 -4.08
C ALA A 224 21.28 -4.62 -3.86
N TYR A 225 21.26 -5.31 -2.72
CA TYR A 225 20.13 -6.12 -2.31
C TYR A 225 19.72 -5.88 -0.85
N GLU A 226 18.42 -6.10 -0.61
CA GLU A 226 17.80 -6.22 0.70
C GLU A 226 17.00 -7.53 0.75
N VAL A 227 17.17 -8.34 1.79
CA VAL A 227 16.32 -9.50 2.05
C VAL A 227 15.67 -9.38 3.42
N ARG A 228 14.35 -9.22 3.45
CA ARG A 228 13.55 -9.28 4.69
C ARG A 228 13.13 -10.71 4.96
N ILE A 229 13.42 -11.20 6.16
CA ILE A 229 13.15 -12.57 6.61
C ILE A 229 12.21 -12.49 7.81
N ALA A 230 10.93 -12.84 7.62
CA ALA A 230 9.93 -12.83 8.67
C ALA A 230 9.52 -14.24 9.10
N ALA A 231 9.50 -14.47 10.41
CA ALA A 231 8.91 -15.64 11.04
C ALA A 231 7.60 -15.26 11.72
N PHE A 232 6.66 -16.21 11.76
CA PHE A 232 5.31 -16.02 12.31
C PHE A 232 5.04 -17.08 13.39
N ALA A 233 4.42 -16.66 14.50
CA ALA A 233 4.21 -17.51 15.66
C ALA A 233 3.44 -18.80 15.33
N GLY A 234 4.00 -19.95 15.69
CA GLY A 234 3.37 -21.25 15.48
C GLY A 234 3.47 -21.79 14.05
N GLU A 235 4.01 -21.01 13.11
CA GLU A 235 4.01 -21.39 11.70
C GLU A 235 5.31 -22.06 11.25
N PRO A 236 5.24 -23.06 10.35
CA PRO A 236 6.38 -23.82 9.83
C PRO A 236 7.03 -23.15 8.60
N PHE A 237 6.82 -21.84 8.39
CA PHE A 237 7.32 -21.11 7.23
C PHE A 237 7.96 -19.77 7.56
N LEU A 238 8.82 -19.30 6.65
CA LEU A 238 9.35 -17.95 6.61
C LEU A 238 8.79 -17.21 5.39
N ARG A 239 8.57 -15.90 5.54
CA ARG A 239 8.43 -14.99 4.39
C ARG A 239 9.77 -14.35 4.09
N LEU A 240 10.15 -14.39 2.82
CA LEU A 240 11.30 -13.70 2.25
C LEU A 240 10.81 -12.62 1.28
N GLN A 241 11.26 -11.38 1.47
CA GLN A 241 11.10 -10.32 0.46
C GLN A 241 12.49 -9.88 0.01
N HIS A 242 12.82 -10.17 -1.24
CA HIS A 242 14.12 -9.86 -1.83
C HIS A 242 13.98 -8.69 -2.80
N THR A 243 14.55 -7.55 -2.43
CA THR A 243 14.67 -6.38 -3.27
C THR A 243 16.07 -6.31 -3.86
N ILE A 244 16.18 -6.09 -5.18
CA ILE A 244 17.42 -5.63 -5.81
C ILE A 244 17.27 -4.19 -6.27
N THR A 245 18.35 -3.40 -6.25
CA THR A 245 18.38 -2.01 -6.76
C THR A 245 19.60 -1.83 -7.65
N ASN A 246 19.41 -1.33 -8.87
CA ASN A 246 20.52 -1.06 -9.77
C ASN A 246 21.23 0.24 -9.37
N LEU A 247 22.44 0.10 -8.81
CA LEU A 247 23.32 1.22 -8.45
C LEU A 247 24.52 1.34 -9.41
N ALA A 248 24.48 0.66 -10.56
CA ALA A 248 25.56 0.67 -11.53
C ALA A 248 25.47 1.90 -12.46
N ASP A 249 26.61 2.31 -13.01
CA ASP A 249 26.70 3.43 -13.94
C ASP A 249 25.98 3.19 -15.29
N PRO A 250 26.04 1.99 -15.92
CA PRO A 250 25.30 1.74 -17.15
C PRO A 250 23.80 1.87 -16.97
N HIS A 251 23.12 2.49 -17.94
CA HIS A 251 21.68 2.76 -17.92
C HIS A 251 20.81 1.51 -17.73
N TYR A 252 21.32 0.33 -18.10
CA TYR A 252 20.61 -0.93 -18.02
C TYR A 252 21.53 -2.03 -17.48
N ALA A 253 21.02 -2.80 -16.52
CA ALA A 253 21.61 -4.06 -16.08
C ALA A 253 20.79 -5.23 -16.69
N PRO A 254 21.32 -5.96 -17.67
CA PRO A 254 20.63 -7.09 -18.32
C PRO A 254 20.62 -8.33 -17.42
N LEU A 255 19.57 -8.50 -16.61
CA LEU A 255 19.45 -9.58 -15.63
C LEU A 255 19.05 -10.90 -16.31
N ARG A 256 19.89 -11.93 -16.18
CA ARG A 256 19.65 -13.29 -16.71
C ARG A 256 19.10 -14.26 -15.68
N SER A 257 19.41 -14.05 -14.40
CA SER A 257 18.96 -14.91 -13.30
C SER A 257 19.11 -14.23 -11.95
N LEU A 258 18.18 -14.52 -11.03
CA LEU A 258 18.33 -14.28 -9.59
C LEU A 258 17.85 -15.53 -8.87
N LEU A 259 18.77 -16.44 -8.58
CA LEU A 259 18.49 -17.81 -8.16
C LEU A 259 18.66 -18.00 -6.65
N LEU A 260 17.59 -18.31 -5.94
CA LEU A 260 17.63 -18.83 -4.57
C LEU A 260 17.47 -20.35 -4.62
N ALA A 261 18.44 -21.09 -4.09
CA ALA A 261 18.41 -22.54 -4.03
C ALA A 261 18.37 -23.04 -2.59
N VAL A 262 17.48 -23.98 -2.31
CA VAL A 262 17.35 -24.66 -1.03
C VAL A 262 17.90 -26.08 -1.19
N PRO A 263 19.03 -26.42 -0.54
CA PRO A 263 19.64 -27.74 -0.66
C PRO A 263 18.81 -28.83 0.04
N GLY A 264 18.92 -30.07 -0.43
CA GLY A 264 18.27 -31.21 0.20
C GLY A 264 18.61 -32.52 -0.50
N HIS A 265 18.01 -33.61 -0.01
CA HIS A 265 18.07 -34.91 -0.67
C HIS A 265 16.65 -35.36 -0.95
N PHE A 266 16.17 -35.12 -2.16
CA PHE A 266 14.78 -35.27 -2.56
C PHE A 266 14.58 -36.50 -3.44
N THR A 267 13.51 -37.23 -3.17
CA THR A 267 13.09 -38.43 -3.90
C THR A 267 11.76 -38.22 -4.62
N GLU A 268 10.93 -37.29 -4.13
CA GLU A 268 9.64 -36.95 -4.70
C GLU A 268 9.50 -35.44 -4.82
N ALA A 269 8.77 -34.98 -5.84
CA ALA A 269 8.42 -33.57 -5.96
C ALA A 269 7.14 -33.36 -6.74
N ALA A 270 6.55 -32.18 -6.57
CA ALA A 270 5.42 -31.73 -7.35
C ALA A 270 5.43 -30.20 -7.54
N VAL A 271 4.73 -29.74 -8.57
CA VAL A 271 4.49 -28.33 -8.87
C VAL A 271 3.01 -28.07 -9.12
N GLY A 272 2.57 -26.83 -8.93
CA GLY A 272 1.21 -26.40 -9.25
C GLY A 272 1.08 -25.85 -10.67
N ILE A 273 0.10 -26.34 -11.43
CA ILE A 273 -0.23 -25.86 -12.78
C ILE A 273 -1.76 -25.87 -12.94
N ASP A 274 -2.33 -24.72 -13.31
CA ASP A 274 -3.76 -24.52 -13.54
C ASP A 274 -4.66 -25.01 -12.37
N GLY A 275 -4.21 -24.80 -11.13
CA GLY A 275 -4.86 -25.26 -9.91
C GLY A 275 -4.67 -26.75 -9.59
N GLY A 276 -3.94 -27.49 -10.43
CA GLY A 276 -3.68 -28.91 -10.29
C GLY A 276 -2.28 -29.22 -9.76
N ARG A 277 -2.17 -30.31 -8.98
CA ARG A 277 -0.86 -30.87 -8.57
C ARG A 277 -0.27 -31.73 -9.69
N ARG A 278 0.93 -31.38 -10.16
CA ARG A 278 1.71 -32.14 -11.14
C ARG A 278 2.92 -32.79 -10.47
N PRO A 279 2.92 -34.12 -10.26
CA PRO A 279 4.11 -34.84 -9.78
C PRO A 279 5.25 -34.80 -10.79
N LEU A 280 6.48 -34.80 -10.28
CA LEU A 280 7.72 -34.86 -11.05
C LEU A 280 8.43 -36.19 -10.78
N ALA A 281 8.89 -36.86 -11.84
CA ALA A 281 9.53 -38.17 -11.76
C ALA A 281 10.98 -38.10 -12.27
N ALA A 282 11.86 -38.96 -11.72
CA ALA A 282 13.28 -39.01 -12.08
C ALA A 282 14.04 -37.70 -11.80
N LEU A 283 13.97 -37.22 -10.54
CA LEU A 283 14.55 -35.94 -10.11
C LEU A 283 16.06 -35.79 -10.37
N ALA A 284 16.79 -36.89 -10.58
CA ALA A 284 18.21 -36.85 -10.95
C ALA A 284 18.48 -36.10 -12.27
N ARG A 285 17.51 -36.01 -13.17
CA ARG A 285 17.65 -35.26 -14.44
C ARG A 285 17.43 -33.75 -14.25
N GLY A 286 16.85 -33.34 -13.13
CA GLY A 286 16.37 -31.98 -12.89
C GLY A 286 15.12 -31.64 -13.71
N HIS A 287 14.27 -30.78 -13.15
CA HIS A 287 13.08 -30.26 -13.79
C HIS A 287 13.00 -28.74 -13.65
N GLN A 288 12.33 -28.10 -14.60
CA GLN A 288 12.10 -26.66 -14.59
C GLN A 288 10.67 -26.34 -15.03
N LEU A 289 9.89 -25.72 -14.13
CA LEU A 289 8.63 -25.05 -14.45
C LEU A 289 8.90 -23.57 -14.64
N ARG A 290 8.65 -23.01 -15.81
CA ARG A 290 9.07 -21.66 -16.21
C ARG A 290 7.95 -20.90 -16.92
N HIS A 291 7.90 -19.60 -16.67
CA HIS A 291 7.21 -18.62 -17.49
C HIS A 291 8.24 -17.70 -18.17
N THR A 292 8.11 -17.51 -19.48
CA THR A 292 8.83 -16.50 -20.28
C THR A 292 7.91 -15.41 -20.81
N ASP A 293 6.61 -15.62 -20.65
CA ASP A 293 5.49 -14.74 -20.93
C ASP A 293 4.38 -15.06 -19.92
N ALA A 294 3.27 -14.33 -19.95
CA ALA A 294 2.09 -14.60 -19.14
C ALA A 294 1.58 -16.04 -19.37
N MET A 295 1.66 -16.54 -20.61
CA MET A 295 1.32 -17.92 -20.96
C MET A 295 2.13 -18.42 -22.17
N PRO A 296 2.35 -19.74 -22.32
CA PRO A 296 1.95 -20.82 -21.40
C PRO A 296 2.97 -21.05 -20.28
N ALA A 297 2.58 -21.89 -19.31
CA ALA A 297 3.50 -22.50 -18.36
C ALA A 297 4.32 -23.59 -19.04
N LEU A 298 5.65 -23.51 -18.97
CA LEU A 298 6.57 -24.44 -19.61
C LEU A 298 7.18 -25.40 -18.57
N LEU A 299 6.92 -26.70 -18.67
CA LEU A 299 7.60 -27.73 -17.89
C LEU A 299 8.64 -28.43 -18.77
N ASP A 300 9.91 -28.35 -18.37
CA ASP A 300 11.05 -28.92 -19.09
C ASP A 300 11.11 -28.45 -20.56
N GLY A 301 10.67 -27.21 -20.83
CA GLY A 301 10.61 -26.59 -22.14
C GLY A 301 9.34 -26.88 -22.96
N ALA A 302 8.49 -27.79 -22.52
CA ALA A 302 7.21 -28.10 -23.16
C ALA A 302 6.05 -27.37 -22.48
N SER A 303 5.07 -26.92 -23.26
CA SER A 303 3.82 -26.37 -22.70
C SER A 303 3.10 -27.42 -21.85
N ALA A 304 2.81 -27.08 -20.59
CA ALA A 304 2.20 -27.98 -19.62
C ALA A 304 0.86 -27.49 -19.06
N GLY A 305 0.48 -26.25 -19.38
CA GLY A 305 -0.74 -25.58 -18.91
C GLY A 305 -0.70 -24.09 -19.23
N ARG A 306 -1.71 -23.34 -18.80
CA ARG A 306 -1.73 -21.88 -19.00
C ARG A 306 -0.84 -21.18 -17.99
N HIS A 307 -1.06 -21.43 -16.70
CA HIS A 307 -0.36 -20.73 -15.62
C HIS A 307 0.22 -21.72 -14.60
N ALA A 308 1.48 -21.49 -14.22
CA ALA A 308 2.04 -22.06 -13.01
C ALA A 308 1.42 -21.38 -11.79
N ASP A 309 1.01 -22.17 -10.79
CA ASP A 309 0.35 -21.67 -9.57
C ASP A 309 1.35 -21.02 -8.60
N GLY A 310 2.63 -20.96 -8.96
CA GLY A 310 3.68 -20.32 -8.18
C GLY A 310 4.20 -21.14 -7.00
N TRP A 311 3.97 -22.45 -6.95
CA TRP A 311 4.52 -23.29 -5.89
C TRP A 311 5.18 -24.58 -6.40
N ALA A 312 6.17 -25.03 -5.64
CA ALA A 312 6.82 -26.33 -5.80
C ALA A 312 7.12 -26.94 -4.43
N GLU A 313 6.99 -28.25 -4.33
CA GLU A 313 7.34 -29.02 -3.13
C GLU A 313 8.30 -30.14 -3.50
N ALA A 314 9.32 -30.36 -2.68
CA ALA A 314 10.24 -31.49 -2.78
C ALA A 314 10.33 -32.23 -1.44
N ARG A 315 10.26 -33.55 -1.47
CA ARG A 315 10.25 -34.44 -0.30
C ARG A 315 11.39 -35.46 -0.37
N GLY A 316 12.00 -35.74 0.77
CA GLY A 316 13.04 -36.78 0.90
C GLY A 316 13.80 -36.66 2.22
N GLY A 317 14.47 -37.74 2.65
CA GLY A 317 15.20 -37.76 3.92
C GLY A 317 14.33 -37.48 5.16
N GLY A 318 13.01 -37.73 5.09
CA GLY A 318 12.04 -37.40 6.14
C GLY A 318 11.57 -35.95 6.16
N ALA A 319 12.06 -35.08 5.27
CA ALA A 319 11.69 -33.68 5.17
C ALA A 319 10.79 -33.39 3.95
N ALA A 320 9.96 -32.37 4.05
CA ALA A 320 9.27 -31.71 2.94
C ALA A 320 9.65 -30.22 2.92
N VAL A 321 10.10 -29.73 1.77
CA VAL A 321 10.40 -28.31 1.55
C VAL A 321 9.43 -27.78 0.49
N THR A 322 8.74 -26.69 0.81
CA THR A 322 7.79 -26.05 -0.10
C THR A 322 8.18 -24.60 -0.34
N LEU A 323 8.28 -24.22 -1.60
CA LEU A 323 8.44 -22.84 -2.05
C LEU A 323 7.10 -22.34 -2.60
N VAL A 324 6.65 -21.16 -2.17
CA VAL A 324 5.47 -20.47 -2.71
C VAL A 324 5.85 -19.04 -3.06
N ALA A 325 5.68 -18.67 -4.33
CA ALA A 325 5.98 -17.34 -4.85
C ALA A 325 4.69 -16.69 -5.37
N PRO A 326 4.13 -15.70 -4.64
CA PRO A 326 3.06 -14.87 -5.15
C PRO A 326 3.46 -14.19 -6.47
N PHE A 327 2.47 -13.88 -7.31
CA PHE A 327 2.65 -13.22 -8.60
C PHE A 327 3.62 -13.94 -9.57
N PHE A 328 3.71 -15.28 -9.50
CA PHE A 328 4.73 -16.05 -10.22
C PHE A 328 4.70 -15.83 -11.75
N TRP A 329 3.55 -16.08 -12.38
CA TRP A 329 3.41 -15.89 -13.83
C TRP A 329 3.18 -14.42 -14.19
N GLN A 330 2.57 -13.63 -13.28
CA GLN A 330 2.35 -12.20 -13.50
C GLN A 330 3.66 -11.41 -13.56
N GLU A 331 4.69 -11.82 -12.82
CA GLU A 331 6.01 -11.21 -12.81
C GLU A 331 7.05 -12.00 -13.63
N TYR A 332 6.63 -12.65 -14.72
CA TYR A 332 7.54 -13.36 -15.62
C TYR A 332 8.69 -12.44 -16.10
N PRO A 333 9.87 -12.99 -16.48
CA PRO A 333 10.20 -14.39 -16.51
C PRO A 333 10.59 -14.94 -15.12
N LYS A 334 10.02 -16.09 -14.74
CA LYS A 334 10.34 -16.81 -13.50
C LYS A 334 10.42 -18.31 -13.72
N ALA A 335 11.18 -18.99 -12.88
CA ALA A 335 11.24 -20.45 -12.90
C ALA A 335 11.33 -21.07 -11.52
N LEU A 336 10.59 -22.16 -11.30
CA LEU A 336 10.82 -23.13 -10.22
C LEU A 336 11.66 -24.27 -10.79
N ARG A 337 12.73 -24.65 -10.08
CA ARG A 337 13.65 -25.71 -10.49
C ARG A 337 13.70 -26.77 -9.40
N VAL A 338 13.55 -28.03 -9.78
CA VAL A 338 13.52 -29.15 -8.82
C VAL A 338 14.50 -30.22 -9.25
N GLY A 339 15.35 -30.67 -8.34
CA GLY A 339 16.27 -31.79 -8.56
C GLY A 339 16.37 -32.67 -7.32
N SER A 340 17.17 -33.73 -7.40
CA SER A 340 17.40 -34.63 -6.27
C SER A 340 18.22 -33.99 -5.14
N ASP A 341 18.94 -32.91 -5.43
CA ASP A 341 19.87 -32.24 -4.52
C ASP A 341 19.39 -30.84 -4.06
N ARG A 342 18.38 -30.27 -4.73
CA ARG A 342 17.90 -28.91 -4.46
C ARG A 342 16.49 -28.62 -4.98
N LEU A 343 15.83 -27.68 -4.32
CA LEU A 343 14.63 -26.99 -4.78
C LEU A 343 14.96 -25.50 -4.91
N ALA A 344 14.67 -24.86 -6.04
CA ALA A 344 15.09 -23.47 -6.28
C ALA A 344 14.03 -22.64 -7.00
N ILE A 345 14.13 -21.32 -6.81
CA ILE A 345 13.39 -20.33 -7.59
C ILE A 345 14.35 -19.35 -8.24
N ASP A 346 14.08 -19.03 -9.50
CA ASP A 346 14.78 -18.03 -10.29
C ASP A 346 13.81 -16.88 -10.58
N PHE A 347 14.06 -15.72 -9.97
CA PHE A 347 13.13 -14.58 -10.03
C PHE A 347 13.21 -13.77 -11.33
N PHE A 348 14.30 -13.92 -12.09
CA PHE A 348 14.53 -13.30 -13.39
C PHE A 348 15.02 -14.36 -14.36
N ALA A 349 14.18 -15.36 -14.67
CA ALA A 349 14.56 -16.47 -15.55
C ALA A 349 14.67 -16.05 -17.03
N GLY A 350 15.32 -14.93 -17.33
CA GLY A 350 15.49 -14.29 -18.64
C GLY A 350 16.73 -14.80 -19.37
N LYS A 351 16.85 -16.13 -19.52
CA LYS A 351 18.01 -16.77 -20.13
C LYS A 351 18.28 -16.28 -21.55
N GLU A 352 17.27 -16.31 -22.42
CA GLU A 352 17.40 -15.94 -23.85
C GLU A 352 17.16 -14.44 -24.05
N ALA A 353 16.31 -13.83 -23.23
CA ALA A 353 16.01 -12.40 -23.21
C ALA A 353 16.16 -11.86 -21.78
N PRO A 354 17.30 -11.22 -21.44
CA PRO A 354 17.53 -10.65 -20.12
C PRO A 354 16.55 -9.53 -19.80
N VAL A 355 16.13 -9.44 -18.53
CA VAL A 355 15.31 -8.32 -18.06
C VAL A 355 16.19 -7.09 -17.88
N GLN A 356 15.86 -6.00 -18.55
CA GLN A 356 16.63 -4.75 -18.50
C GLN A 356 16.26 -3.96 -17.25
N LEU A 357 17.02 -4.09 -16.16
CA LEU A 357 16.80 -3.27 -14.96
C LEU A 357 17.47 -1.91 -15.14
N GLY A 358 16.70 -0.84 -15.26
CA GLY A 358 17.21 0.52 -15.44
C GLY A 358 18.03 1.01 -14.24
N THR A 359 19.02 1.89 -14.45
CA THR A 359 19.76 2.54 -13.35
C THR A 359 18.79 3.21 -12.39
N GLY A 360 18.99 3.00 -11.09
CA GLY A 360 18.11 3.55 -10.06
C GLY A 360 16.77 2.83 -9.91
N ALA A 361 16.37 1.96 -10.83
CA ALA A 361 15.20 1.11 -10.61
C ALA A 361 15.53 0.02 -9.60
N ALA A 362 14.53 -0.36 -8.83
CA ALA A 362 14.53 -1.51 -7.93
C ALA A 362 13.45 -2.51 -8.35
N LYS A 363 13.52 -3.71 -7.78
CA LYS A 363 12.44 -4.70 -7.85
C LYS A 363 12.42 -5.59 -6.63
N THR A 364 11.27 -5.67 -5.96
CA THR A 364 11.01 -6.61 -4.86
C THR A 364 10.27 -7.85 -5.34
N HIS A 365 10.76 -9.03 -4.99
CA HIS A 365 10.05 -10.31 -5.12
C HIS A 365 9.72 -10.90 -3.76
N GLU A 366 8.61 -11.61 -3.68
CA GLU A 366 8.16 -12.30 -2.47
C GLU A 366 8.25 -13.82 -2.64
N LEU A 367 8.71 -14.50 -1.61
CA LEU A 367 8.81 -15.95 -1.53
C LEU A 367 8.48 -16.41 -0.12
N TRP A 368 7.76 -17.52 -0.01
CA TRP A 368 7.55 -18.23 1.23
C TRP A 368 8.30 -19.56 1.17
N LEU A 369 9.04 -19.84 2.24
CA LEU A 369 9.80 -21.08 2.42
C LEU A 369 9.23 -21.83 3.62
N ALA A 370 8.59 -22.96 3.36
CA ALA A 370 8.07 -23.85 4.40
C ALA A 370 8.93 -25.10 4.55
N LEU A 371 9.08 -25.58 5.79
CA LEU A 371 9.74 -26.84 6.12
C LEU A 371 8.82 -27.67 7.01
N GLY A 372 8.54 -28.90 6.61
CA GLY A 372 7.73 -29.85 7.38
C GLY A 372 8.27 -31.27 7.27
N ARG A 373 7.57 -32.25 7.85
CA ARG A 373 7.90 -33.66 7.67
C ARG A 373 7.35 -34.17 6.35
N ALA A 374 8.04 -35.16 5.78
CA ALA A 374 7.62 -35.78 4.52
C ALA A 374 6.26 -36.50 4.62
N ASP A 375 5.81 -36.87 5.83
CA ASP A 375 4.57 -37.62 6.10
C ASP A 375 3.42 -36.76 6.63
N ASP A 376 3.60 -35.44 6.79
CA ASP A 376 2.63 -34.56 7.46
C ASP A 376 1.30 -34.36 6.71
N GLY A 377 1.10 -34.98 5.54
CA GLY A 377 -0.15 -34.93 4.76
C GLY A 377 -0.58 -33.54 4.28
N ALA A 378 0.13 -32.48 4.67
CA ALA A 378 -0.17 -31.09 4.33
C ALA A 378 -0.15 -30.88 2.82
N SER A 379 -1.21 -30.24 2.31
CA SER A 379 -1.33 -29.94 0.88
C SER A 379 -0.53 -28.67 0.53
N PRO A 380 0.49 -28.76 -0.33
CA PRO A 380 1.23 -27.57 -0.77
C PRO A 380 0.35 -26.62 -1.59
N ALA A 381 -0.70 -27.12 -2.25
CA ALA A 381 -1.66 -26.29 -2.99
C ALA A 381 -2.55 -25.46 -2.05
N GLU A 382 -3.03 -26.05 -0.95
CA GLU A 382 -3.82 -25.32 0.06
C GLU A 382 -2.94 -24.29 0.78
N LEU A 383 -1.69 -24.67 1.12
CA LEU A 383 -0.71 -23.74 1.69
C LEU A 383 -0.44 -22.56 0.74
N ALA A 384 -0.24 -22.85 -0.56
CA ALA A 384 -0.01 -21.81 -1.56
C ALA A 384 -1.20 -20.88 -1.73
N ALA A 385 -2.42 -21.43 -1.80
CA ALA A 385 -3.65 -20.64 -1.86
C ALA A 385 -3.79 -19.76 -0.62
N ALA A 386 -3.49 -20.31 0.56
CA ALA A 386 -3.54 -19.60 1.83
C ALA A 386 -2.55 -18.43 1.90
N LEU A 387 -1.30 -18.64 1.48
CA LEU A 387 -0.24 -17.63 1.47
C LEU A 387 -0.44 -16.58 0.37
N GLY A 388 -1.00 -16.98 -0.78
CA GLY A 388 -1.35 -16.07 -1.87
C GLY A 388 -2.52 -15.14 -1.57
N THR A 389 -3.31 -15.44 -0.52
CA THR A 389 -4.47 -14.65 -0.08
C THR A 389 -4.33 -14.31 1.42
N PRO A 390 -3.43 -13.39 1.79
CA PRO A 390 -3.19 -13.06 3.20
C PRO A 390 -4.48 -12.57 3.88
N LEU A 391 -4.59 -12.86 5.18
CA LEU A 391 -5.69 -12.37 6.01
C LEU A 391 -5.41 -10.92 6.43
N VAL A 392 -6.16 -9.99 5.84
CA VAL A 392 -6.06 -8.55 6.15
C VAL A 392 -7.45 -8.04 6.53
N ALA A 393 -7.54 -7.34 7.65
CA ALA A 393 -8.75 -6.65 8.06
C ALA A 393 -8.57 -5.14 8.00
N ILE A 394 -9.67 -4.45 7.74
CA ILE A 394 -9.76 -2.99 7.78
C ILE A 394 -11.00 -2.60 8.60
N PRO A 395 -10.95 -1.51 9.40
CA PRO A 395 -12.12 -1.02 10.11
C PRO A 395 -13.25 -0.58 9.17
N PRO A 396 -14.49 -0.47 9.66
CA PRO A 396 -15.58 0.09 8.87
C PRO A 396 -15.25 1.49 8.35
N ALA A 397 -15.70 1.83 7.15
CA ALA A 397 -15.44 3.13 6.52
C ALA A 397 -15.84 4.31 7.42
N ALA A 398 -16.99 4.22 8.10
CA ALA A 398 -17.44 5.23 9.07
C ALA A 398 -16.42 5.48 10.20
N TRP A 399 -15.75 4.41 10.68
CA TRP A 399 -14.68 4.54 11.68
C TRP A 399 -13.47 5.29 11.11
N ILE A 400 -13.05 4.92 9.90
CA ILE A 400 -11.91 5.54 9.21
C ILE A 400 -12.16 7.03 9.02
N VAL A 401 -13.32 7.41 8.50
CA VAL A 401 -13.70 8.82 8.32
C VAL A 401 -13.77 9.55 9.65
N ALA A 402 -14.43 8.99 10.67
CA ALA A 402 -14.56 9.60 11.99
C ALA A 402 -13.20 9.80 12.69
N SER A 403 -12.21 8.95 12.41
CA SER A 403 -10.86 9.08 12.96
C SER A 403 -10.10 10.32 12.48
N ARG A 404 -10.46 10.83 11.29
CA ARG A 404 -9.74 11.88 10.54
C ARG A 404 -8.27 11.56 10.24
N ALA A 405 -7.85 10.31 10.39
CA ALA A 405 -6.44 9.93 10.23
C ALA A 405 -6.06 9.64 8.77
N LEU A 406 -7.04 9.35 7.90
CA LEU A 406 -6.85 9.12 6.45
C LEU A 406 -7.49 10.28 5.66
N PRO A 407 -6.69 11.22 5.14
CA PRO A 407 -7.20 12.26 4.25
C PRO A 407 -7.92 11.68 3.03
N ASN A 408 -9.01 12.33 2.61
CA ASN A 408 -9.87 11.91 1.50
C ASN A 408 -10.58 10.56 1.67
N ALA A 409 -10.63 9.98 2.88
CA ALA A 409 -11.46 8.81 3.14
C ALA A 409 -12.95 9.13 2.94
N LEU A 410 -13.70 8.16 2.42
CA LEU A 410 -15.11 8.33 2.07
C LEU A 410 -15.96 7.24 2.72
N ASP A 411 -17.02 7.67 3.38
CA ASP A 411 -18.06 6.77 3.87
C ASP A 411 -19.05 6.48 2.71
N PRO A 412 -19.37 5.21 2.39
CA PRO A 412 -20.36 4.87 1.37
C PRO A 412 -21.73 5.53 1.57
N ASP A 413 -22.09 5.92 2.80
CA ASP A 413 -23.36 6.56 3.12
C ASP A 413 -23.32 8.10 2.99
N ALA A 414 -22.17 8.68 2.64
CA ALA A 414 -22.07 10.11 2.34
C ALA A 414 -22.78 10.48 1.01
N PRO A 415 -23.24 11.74 0.86
CA PRO A 415 -23.89 12.21 -0.37
C PRO A 415 -23.07 11.94 -1.63
N GLY A 416 -23.66 11.26 -2.61
CA GLY A 416 -23.00 10.90 -3.88
C GLY A 416 -21.99 9.76 -3.81
N ALA A 417 -21.59 9.32 -2.60
CA ALA A 417 -20.53 8.33 -2.42
C ALA A 417 -20.91 6.94 -2.94
N ARG A 418 -22.10 6.44 -2.59
CA ARG A 418 -22.55 5.10 -3.01
C ARG A 418 -22.56 4.91 -4.53
N ASP A 419 -23.11 5.89 -5.24
CA ASP A 419 -23.15 5.88 -6.72
C ASP A 419 -21.73 5.94 -7.30
N PHE A 420 -20.91 6.88 -6.83
CA PHE A 420 -19.52 7.02 -7.27
C PHE A 420 -18.71 5.72 -7.06
N LEU A 421 -18.78 5.13 -5.86
CA LEU A 421 -18.07 3.89 -5.53
C LEU A 421 -18.57 2.70 -6.37
N GLY A 422 -19.88 2.61 -6.63
CA GLY A 422 -20.44 1.58 -7.50
C GLY A 422 -19.96 1.70 -8.95
N ARG A 423 -19.91 2.93 -9.49
CA ARG A 423 -19.36 3.22 -10.82
C ARG A 423 -17.85 2.94 -10.88
N LEU A 424 -17.10 3.32 -9.84
CA LEU A 424 -15.66 3.06 -9.73
C LEU A 424 -15.36 1.57 -9.70
N ALA A 425 -16.06 0.78 -8.88
CA ALA A 425 -15.90 -0.67 -8.82
C ALA A 425 -16.22 -1.34 -10.17
N SER A 426 -17.28 -0.87 -10.83
CA SER A 426 -17.66 -1.37 -12.16
C SER A 426 -16.61 -1.04 -13.22
N ALA A 427 -16.10 0.20 -13.23
CA ALA A 427 -15.05 0.63 -14.14
C ALA A 427 -13.74 -0.13 -13.89
N TYR A 428 -13.35 -0.32 -12.63
CA TYR A 428 -12.15 -1.07 -12.28
C TYR A 428 -12.27 -2.55 -12.63
N GLY A 429 -13.44 -3.16 -12.44
CA GLY A 429 -13.71 -4.53 -12.88
C GLY A 429 -13.61 -4.71 -14.39
N ARG A 430 -14.04 -3.71 -15.19
CA ARG A 430 -13.83 -3.71 -16.65
C ARG A 430 -12.37 -3.50 -17.01
N TYR A 431 -11.68 -2.56 -16.37
CA TYR A 431 -10.26 -2.30 -16.56
C TYR A 431 -9.43 -3.58 -16.34
N ARG A 432 -9.67 -4.34 -15.26
CA ARG A 432 -8.97 -5.60 -14.99
C ARG A 432 -9.14 -6.62 -16.12
N LYS A 433 -10.37 -6.78 -16.62
CA LYS A 433 -10.65 -7.67 -17.75
C LYS A 433 -10.00 -7.20 -19.06
N HIS A 434 -9.93 -5.89 -19.26
CA HIS A 434 -9.25 -5.31 -20.42
C HIS A 434 -7.75 -5.62 -20.38
N VAL A 435 -7.12 -5.34 -19.23
CA VAL A 435 -5.70 -5.61 -18.96
C VAL A 435 -5.30 -7.06 -19.15
N GLU A 436 -6.21 -8.03 -18.97
CA GLU A 436 -5.89 -9.45 -19.21
C GLU A 436 -5.65 -9.78 -20.69
N THR A 437 -6.17 -8.96 -21.61
CA THR A 437 -6.15 -9.22 -23.06
C THR A 437 -5.49 -8.10 -23.87
N GLU A 438 -4.98 -7.08 -23.18
CA GLU A 438 -4.38 -5.90 -23.79
C GLU A 438 -3.08 -6.26 -24.50
N ARG A 439 -3.01 -6.05 -25.81
CA ARG A 439 -1.78 -6.26 -26.59
C ARG A 439 -0.86 -5.06 -26.43
N TRP A 440 0.43 -5.31 -26.26
CA TRP A 440 1.47 -4.29 -26.27
C TRP A 440 2.76 -4.82 -26.88
N ASP A 441 3.68 -3.94 -27.25
CA ASP A 441 4.93 -4.31 -27.91
C ASP A 441 6.16 -4.07 -27.03
N ASP A 442 6.74 -5.18 -26.55
CA ASP A 442 7.93 -5.29 -25.68
C ASP A 442 9.26 -5.10 -26.43
N GLY A 443 9.19 -4.59 -27.66
CA GLY A 443 10.37 -4.26 -28.45
C GLY A 443 11.23 -3.17 -27.79
N PRO A 444 12.51 -3.07 -28.19
CA PRO A 444 13.43 -2.08 -27.63
C PRO A 444 12.90 -0.65 -27.81
N PRO A 445 13.30 0.30 -26.94
CA PRO A 445 12.83 1.68 -26.94
C PRO A 445 13.46 2.51 -28.08
N VAL A 446 13.30 2.03 -29.32
CA VAL A 446 13.66 2.73 -30.57
C VAL A 446 12.44 3.43 -31.15
N PRO A 447 12.63 4.40 -32.06
CA PRO A 447 11.50 5.05 -32.70
C PRO A 447 10.57 4.07 -33.40
N CYS A 448 9.26 4.22 -33.22
CA CYS A 448 8.28 3.27 -33.76
C CYS A 448 8.32 3.12 -35.27
N ALA A 449 8.69 4.19 -35.99
CA ALA A 449 8.87 4.15 -37.43
C ALA A 449 10.10 3.32 -37.87
N GLU A 450 11.05 3.11 -36.96
CA GLU A 450 12.27 2.32 -37.18
C GLU A 450 12.11 0.87 -36.70
N ARG A 451 10.96 0.53 -36.09
CA ARG A 451 10.67 -0.83 -35.61
C ARG A 451 10.35 -1.73 -36.81
N THR A 452 11.33 -2.57 -37.18
CA THR A 452 11.18 -3.52 -38.30
C THR A 452 10.48 -4.82 -37.90
N GLU A 453 10.48 -5.15 -36.60
CA GLU A 453 9.85 -6.35 -36.03
C GLU A 453 9.12 -5.99 -34.72
N GLU A 454 7.89 -6.50 -34.55
CA GLU A 454 7.13 -6.35 -33.30
C GLU A 454 7.44 -7.50 -32.33
N HIS A 455 7.47 -7.21 -31.03
CA HIS A 455 7.56 -8.18 -29.95
C HIS A 455 6.26 -8.17 -29.12
N PRO A 456 5.15 -8.69 -29.68
CA PRO A 456 3.86 -8.57 -29.04
C PRO A 456 3.79 -9.40 -27.75
N ARG A 457 3.25 -8.78 -26.71
CA ARG A 457 2.84 -9.39 -25.44
C ARG A 457 1.35 -9.22 -25.25
N VAL A 458 0.78 -10.04 -24.37
CA VAL A 458 -0.63 -9.95 -23.98
C VAL A 458 -0.73 -9.82 -22.47
N GLY A 459 -1.46 -8.78 -22.10
CA GLY A 459 -1.73 -8.34 -20.75
C GLY A 459 -0.57 -7.63 -20.06
N LEU A 460 -0.91 -6.79 -19.08
CA LEU A 460 0.04 -5.90 -18.41
C LEU A 460 0.78 -6.64 -17.30
N TYR A 461 1.60 -7.59 -17.73
CA TYR A 461 2.39 -8.49 -16.91
C TYR A 461 3.88 -8.34 -17.24
N GLY A 462 4.73 -8.86 -16.37
CA GLY A 462 6.17 -8.83 -16.49
C GLY A 462 6.82 -8.38 -15.19
N ALA A 463 8.07 -8.78 -14.97
CA ALA A 463 8.79 -8.54 -13.73
C ALA A 463 8.86 -7.04 -13.37
N LEU A 464 9.02 -6.17 -14.37
CA LEU A 464 9.05 -4.72 -14.15
C LEU A 464 7.68 -4.05 -14.39
N ASN A 465 6.73 -4.73 -15.05
CA ASN A 465 5.50 -4.10 -15.54
C ASN A 465 4.28 -4.36 -14.65
N TRP A 466 4.25 -5.52 -13.96
CA TRP A 466 3.12 -5.93 -13.13
C TRP A 466 2.81 -4.90 -12.04
N GLY A 467 1.60 -4.35 -12.08
CA GLY A 467 1.13 -3.31 -11.16
C GLY A 467 0.90 -1.95 -11.83
N ASP A 468 1.49 -1.69 -13.01
CA ASP A 468 1.24 -0.47 -13.78
C ASP A 468 0.13 -0.65 -14.82
N TRP A 469 -0.21 0.45 -15.48
CA TRP A 469 -1.06 0.48 -16.66
C TRP A 469 -0.34 1.17 -17.82
N GLN A 470 -0.77 0.93 -19.06
CA GLN A 470 -0.13 1.51 -20.25
C GLN A 470 -1.00 2.53 -20.99
N PHE A 471 -0.41 3.17 -21.99
CA PHE A 471 -1.08 3.95 -23.03
C PHE A 471 -1.07 3.21 -24.37
N PRO A 472 -2.14 2.45 -24.69
CA PRO A 472 -2.22 1.74 -25.96
C PRO A 472 -2.15 2.69 -27.15
N GLY A 473 -1.31 2.35 -28.12
CA GLY A 473 -1.17 3.12 -29.37
C GLY A 473 -0.49 4.48 -29.20
N TYR A 474 0.09 4.76 -28.01
CA TYR A 474 0.95 5.92 -27.83
C TYR A 474 2.25 5.68 -28.61
N ARG A 475 2.39 6.36 -29.75
CA ARG A 475 3.54 6.20 -30.66
C ARG A 475 4.40 7.46 -30.64
N ASP A 476 5.56 7.36 -30.02
CA ASP A 476 6.57 8.41 -30.04
C ASP A 476 7.98 7.81 -29.96
N HIS A 477 8.96 8.51 -30.52
CA HIS A 477 10.35 8.09 -30.65
C HIS A 477 11.04 7.72 -29.33
N VAL A 478 10.51 8.24 -28.21
CA VAL A 478 11.10 8.18 -26.87
C VAL A 478 10.15 7.60 -25.82
N ARG A 479 8.84 7.70 -26.07
CA ARG A 479 7.80 7.26 -25.12
C ARG A 479 7.25 5.87 -25.48
N GLY A 480 7.80 5.23 -26.52
CA GLY A 480 7.52 3.86 -26.94
C GLY A 480 6.44 3.75 -28.00
N CYS A 481 6.19 2.52 -28.42
CA CYS A 481 5.06 2.16 -29.31
C CYS A 481 3.83 1.66 -28.55
N ASP A 482 3.95 1.56 -27.23
CA ASP A 482 2.93 1.38 -26.19
C ASP A 482 3.59 1.77 -24.85
N GLY A 483 3.44 3.03 -24.42
CA GLY A 483 4.20 3.58 -23.29
C GLY A 483 3.56 3.25 -21.93
N TRP A 484 4.38 2.97 -20.91
CA TRP A 484 3.91 2.75 -19.55
C TRP A 484 3.45 4.04 -18.89
N GLY A 485 2.38 3.95 -18.09
CA GLY A 485 1.71 5.06 -17.45
C GLY A 485 2.46 5.61 -16.24
N ASN A 486 3.35 4.81 -15.65
CA ASN A 486 4.07 5.09 -14.42
C ASN A 486 3.13 5.62 -13.33
N LEU A 487 1.96 4.97 -13.26
CA LEU A 487 0.85 5.28 -12.37
C LEU A 487 0.43 6.77 -12.34
N GLU A 488 0.40 7.42 -13.51
CA GLU A 488 -0.11 8.79 -13.64
C GLU A 488 -1.44 9.01 -12.90
N TYR A 489 -1.55 10.12 -12.17
CA TYR A 489 -2.67 10.45 -11.27
C TYR A 489 -2.75 9.61 -9.99
N ASP A 490 -1.69 8.90 -9.62
CA ASP A 490 -1.60 8.20 -8.33
C ASP A 490 -2.72 7.14 -8.19
N LEU A 491 -2.79 6.22 -9.14
CA LEU A 491 -3.72 5.08 -9.07
C LEU A 491 -3.63 4.33 -7.72
N PRO A 492 -2.44 4.14 -7.10
CA PRO A 492 -2.38 3.57 -5.75
C PRO A 492 -3.23 4.34 -4.72
N GLN A 493 -3.31 5.66 -4.78
CA GLN A 493 -4.18 6.43 -3.90
C GLN A 493 -5.66 6.12 -4.13
N VAL A 494 -6.09 6.00 -5.39
CA VAL A 494 -7.49 5.67 -5.73
C VAL A 494 -7.86 4.30 -5.19
N LEU A 495 -7.00 3.30 -5.39
CA LEU A 495 -7.22 1.93 -4.92
C LEU A 495 -7.19 1.84 -3.39
N ALA A 496 -6.29 2.58 -2.73
CA ALA A 496 -6.24 2.67 -1.27
C ALA A 496 -7.51 3.27 -0.66
N LEU A 497 -8.01 4.37 -1.22
CA LEU A 497 -9.24 5.00 -0.75
C LEU A 497 -10.47 4.15 -1.04
N ALA A 498 -10.53 3.47 -2.19
CA ALA A 498 -11.60 2.54 -2.52
C ALA A 498 -11.61 1.31 -1.60
N TYR A 499 -10.44 0.77 -1.25
CA TYR A 499 -10.32 -0.27 -0.24
C TYR A 499 -10.78 0.22 1.14
N ALA A 500 -10.36 1.42 1.57
CA ALA A 500 -10.81 2.01 2.82
C ALA A 500 -12.32 2.27 2.88
N ALA A 501 -12.93 2.66 1.76
CA ALA A 501 -14.36 2.93 1.70
C ALA A 501 -15.22 1.65 1.65
N THR A 502 -14.70 0.56 1.08
CA THR A 502 -15.52 -0.64 0.76
C THR A 502 -15.13 -1.91 1.51
N GLY A 503 -13.90 -2.00 2.03
CA GLY A 503 -13.31 -3.23 2.53
C GLY A 503 -13.07 -4.31 1.46
N SER A 504 -13.29 -4.01 0.17
CA SER A 504 -13.28 -5.02 -0.89
C SER A 504 -11.87 -5.42 -1.31
N ARG A 505 -11.60 -6.74 -1.33
CA ARG A 505 -10.35 -7.30 -1.89
C ARG A 505 -10.12 -6.91 -3.34
N LEU A 506 -11.17 -6.63 -4.12
CA LEU A 506 -11.04 -6.14 -5.49
C LEU A 506 -10.00 -5.01 -5.58
N PHE A 507 -10.07 -4.02 -4.68
CA PHE A 507 -9.15 -2.89 -4.69
C PHE A 507 -7.82 -3.18 -3.98
N LEU A 508 -7.81 -4.01 -2.93
CA LEU A 508 -6.58 -4.41 -2.25
C LEU A 508 -5.64 -5.18 -3.19
N ASP A 509 -6.19 -6.11 -3.96
CA ASP A 509 -5.44 -6.96 -4.89
C ASP A 509 -4.82 -6.14 -6.04
N GLY A 510 -5.39 -4.98 -6.36
CA GLY A 510 -4.82 -3.99 -7.27
C GLY A 510 -3.81 -3.07 -6.62
N LEU A 511 -4.10 -2.62 -5.39
CA LEU A 511 -3.28 -1.67 -4.65
C LEU A 511 -1.89 -2.23 -4.37
N VAL A 512 -1.79 -3.48 -3.93
CA VAL A 512 -0.52 -4.12 -3.55
C VAL A 512 0.49 -4.11 -4.70
N PRO A 513 0.20 -4.66 -5.89
CA PRO A 513 1.15 -4.62 -7.00
C PRO A 513 1.40 -3.20 -7.50
N ALA A 514 0.38 -2.31 -7.56
CA ALA A 514 0.56 -0.93 -8.00
C ALA A 514 1.52 -0.13 -7.09
N ALA A 515 1.35 -0.21 -5.77
CA ALA A 515 2.23 0.48 -4.82
C ALA A 515 3.67 -0.10 -4.82
N ARG A 516 3.81 -1.42 -5.00
CA ARG A 516 5.12 -2.09 -5.13
C ARG A 516 5.83 -1.69 -6.42
N HIS A 517 5.10 -1.66 -7.54
CA HIS A 517 5.62 -1.20 -8.83
C HIS A 517 6.14 0.24 -8.72
N TYR A 518 5.30 1.17 -8.26
CA TYR A 518 5.68 2.58 -8.22
C TYR A 518 6.92 2.84 -7.37
N ARG A 519 6.96 2.25 -6.16
CA ARG A 519 8.07 2.51 -5.24
C ARG A 519 9.38 1.89 -5.70
N ASP A 520 9.33 0.79 -6.46
CA ASP A 520 10.51 0.04 -6.85
C ASP A 520 10.97 0.47 -8.24
N VAL A 521 10.10 0.44 -9.25
CA VAL A 521 10.45 0.56 -10.68
C VAL A 521 10.43 2.01 -11.17
N ASP A 522 9.37 2.76 -10.86
CA ASP A 522 9.17 4.10 -11.43
C ASP A 522 9.99 5.20 -10.74
N ILE A 523 10.40 4.97 -9.49
CA ILE A 523 11.20 5.92 -8.69
C ILE A 523 12.70 5.70 -8.92
N ILE A 524 13.42 6.80 -9.06
CA ILE A 524 14.86 6.84 -9.26
C ILE A 524 15.56 6.74 -7.90
N HIS A 525 16.02 5.55 -7.52
CA HIS A 525 16.79 5.33 -6.28
C HIS A 525 18.28 5.66 -6.43
N HIS A 526 18.77 5.75 -7.66
CA HIS A 526 20.16 6.06 -7.97
C HIS A 526 20.28 6.68 -9.36
N ALA A 527 21.10 7.72 -9.50
CA ALA A 527 21.40 8.36 -10.77
C ALA A 527 22.75 9.08 -10.66
N PRO A 528 23.88 8.43 -10.99
CA PRO A 528 25.21 8.96 -10.69
C PRO A 528 25.51 10.25 -11.47
N GLY A 529 25.05 10.35 -12.72
CA GLY A 529 25.17 11.57 -13.54
C GLY A 529 24.18 12.68 -13.17
N HIS A 530 23.12 12.34 -12.41
CA HIS A 530 22.06 13.26 -12.04
C HIS A 530 21.60 12.99 -10.60
N PRO A 531 22.46 13.26 -9.59
CA PRO A 531 22.10 13.03 -8.19
C PRO A 531 20.89 13.88 -7.78
N ASP A 532 20.61 14.97 -8.50
CA ASP A 532 19.40 15.76 -8.31
C ASP A 532 18.13 15.08 -8.83
N TRP A 533 18.18 13.92 -9.48
CA TRP A 533 16.97 13.18 -9.88
C TRP A 533 16.59 12.11 -8.85
N VAL A 534 17.52 11.71 -8.00
CA VAL A 534 17.28 10.69 -6.97
C VAL A 534 16.11 11.10 -6.09
N GLY A 535 15.17 10.18 -5.91
CA GLY A 535 13.91 10.37 -5.21
C GLY A 535 12.75 10.76 -6.13
N LEU A 536 12.97 11.38 -7.29
CA LEU A 536 11.88 11.65 -8.24
C LEU A 536 11.50 10.36 -8.98
N ASN A 537 10.29 10.36 -9.54
CA ASN A 537 9.84 9.31 -10.45
C ASN A 537 9.97 9.73 -11.91
N HIS A 538 10.06 8.74 -12.79
CA HIS A 538 9.94 8.95 -14.21
C HIS A 538 8.47 9.23 -14.60
N PRO A 539 8.20 10.19 -15.51
CA PRO A 539 6.90 10.32 -16.14
C PRO A 539 6.64 9.14 -17.09
N HIS A 540 5.39 8.97 -17.51
CA HIS A 540 4.97 7.93 -18.45
C HIS A 540 5.90 7.80 -19.69
N LYS A 541 6.45 6.61 -19.94
CA LYS A 541 7.43 6.34 -21.02
C LYS A 541 7.66 4.85 -21.28
N ALA A 542 8.46 4.52 -22.29
CA ALA A 542 8.89 3.14 -22.55
C ALA A 542 9.77 2.60 -21.42
N LEU A 543 9.67 1.29 -21.16
CA LEU A 543 10.42 0.58 -20.10
C LEU A 543 10.33 1.20 -18.70
N HIS A 544 9.35 2.06 -18.40
CA HIS A 544 9.24 2.84 -17.15
C HIS A 544 10.32 3.92 -16.93
N PHE A 545 11.55 3.76 -17.45
CA PHE A 545 12.68 4.68 -17.21
C PHE A 545 13.29 5.34 -18.46
N ALA A 546 13.23 4.68 -19.64
CA ALA A 546 13.89 5.05 -20.91
C ALA A 546 14.91 6.20 -20.83
N TRP A 547 16.19 5.84 -20.62
CA TRP A 547 17.28 6.79 -20.43
C TRP A 547 17.72 7.53 -21.71
N GLU A 548 17.05 7.28 -22.83
CA GLU A 548 17.19 7.99 -24.10
C GLU A 548 16.20 9.17 -24.21
N ALA A 549 15.13 9.18 -23.41
CA ALA A 549 14.13 10.26 -23.37
C ALA A 549 14.65 11.68 -23.07
N ALA A 550 14.24 12.71 -23.82
CA ALA A 550 14.59 14.09 -23.45
C ALA A 550 13.99 14.51 -22.08
N GLU A 551 12.78 14.04 -21.76
CA GLU A 551 12.11 14.27 -20.48
C GLU A 551 12.38 13.12 -19.51
N LYS A 552 13.30 13.34 -18.58
CA LYS A 552 13.74 12.32 -17.62
C LYS A 552 12.90 12.32 -16.36
N VAL A 553 12.65 13.51 -15.81
CA VAL A 553 11.84 13.80 -14.63
C VAL A 553 10.96 15.02 -14.91
N ASP A 554 9.74 15.05 -14.36
CA ASP A 554 8.82 16.19 -14.47
C ASP A 554 8.12 16.46 -13.14
N LEU A 555 8.13 17.72 -12.70
CA LEU A 555 7.37 18.17 -11.53
C LEU A 555 5.85 18.02 -11.75
N GLY A 556 5.40 17.98 -13.00
CA GLY A 556 4.01 17.73 -13.37
C GLY A 556 3.57 16.28 -13.29
N HIS A 557 4.46 15.35 -12.93
CA HIS A 557 4.16 13.92 -12.86
C HIS A 557 4.76 13.25 -11.61
N THR A 558 4.40 13.72 -10.42
CA THR A 558 4.95 13.18 -9.16
C THR A 558 3.88 13.11 -8.07
N TRP A 559 3.84 11.99 -7.35
CA TRP A 559 2.78 11.68 -6.39
C TRP A 559 3.32 10.88 -5.22
N THR A 560 2.80 11.11 -4.01
CA THR A 560 3.24 10.40 -2.79
C THR A 560 2.08 9.88 -1.96
N GLU A 561 0.84 10.29 -2.24
CA GLU A 561 -0.30 9.97 -1.39
C GLU A 561 -0.61 8.49 -1.39
N GLY A 562 -0.59 7.85 -2.55
CA GLY A 562 -0.82 6.43 -2.67
C GLY A 562 0.19 5.60 -1.88
N LEU A 563 1.47 6.00 -1.87
CA LEU A 563 2.51 5.36 -1.08
C LEU A 563 2.33 5.59 0.43
N VAL A 564 1.95 6.81 0.84
CA VAL A 564 1.63 7.14 2.24
C VAL A 564 0.40 6.35 2.71
N SER A 565 -0.67 6.28 1.91
CA SER A 565 -1.87 5.51 2.22
C SER A 565 -1.57 4.01 2.25
N TYR A 566 -0.75 3.51 1.33
CA TYR A 566 -0.30 2.12 1.36
C TYR A 566 0.49 1.79 2.63
N HIS A 567 1.43 2.66 3.04
CA HIS A 567 2.13 2.55 4.32
C HIS A 567 1.14 2.51 5.50
N ARG A 568 0.18 3.43 5.53
CA ARG A 568 -0.84 3.50 6.59
C ARG A 568 -1.69 2.25 6.67
N LEU A 569 -2.09 1.68 5.53
CA LEU A 569 -2.99 0.52 5.47
C LEU A 569 -2.26 -0.81 5.71
N THR A 570 -0.95 -0.90 5.43
CA THR A 570 -0.22 -2.18 5.44
C THR A 570 0.96 -2.21 6.41
N GLY A 571 1.44 -1.06 6.88
CA GLY A 571 2.67 -0.93 7.65
C GLY A 571 3.95 -1.02 6.83
N ASP A 572 3.88 -1.04 5.50
CA ASP A 572 5.04 -1.16 4.62
C ASP A 572 5.95 0.07 4.71
N VAL A 573 7.16 -0.13 5.24
CA VAL A 573 8.11 0.96 5.51
C VAL A 573 8.83 1.46 4.26
N ARG A 574 8.97 0.61 3.22
CA ARG A 574 9.62 0.99 1.95
C ARG A 574 8.76 1.99 1.18
N ALA A 575 7.43 1.84 1.21
CA ALA A 575 6.52 2.81 0.61
C ALA A 575 6.66 4.21 1.22
N LEU A 576 6.73 4.31 2.56
CA LEU A 576 6.96 5.60 3.22
C LEU A 576 8.36 6.17 2.92
N ALA A 577 9.38 5.32 2.87
CA ALA A 577 10.74 5.74 2.50
C ALA A 577 10.79 6.31 1.07
N ALA A 578 10.13 5.65 0.11
CA ALA A 578 10.00 6.12 -1.27
C ALA A 578 9.23 7.45 -1.36
N ALA A 579 8.12 7.58 -0.64
CA ALA A 579 7.36 8.84 -0.56
C ALA A 579 8.22 9.99 0.01
N ARG A 580 9.01 9.73 1.06
CA ARG A 580 9.98 10.67 1.61
C ARG A 580 11.05 11.05 0.60
N GLY A 581 11.59 10.08 -0.16
CA GLY A 581 12.56 10.34 -1.23
C GLY A 581 12.04 11.32 -2.27
N ILE A 582 10.80 11.16 -2.74
CA ILE A 582 10.14 12.13 -3.63
C ILE A 582 10.06 13.51 -2.97
N ALA A 583 9.57 13.59 -1.73
CA ALA A 583 9.42 14.85 -1.02
C ALA A 583 10.77 15.56 -0.81
N ASP A 584 11.81 14.83 -0.41
CA ASP A 584 13.17 15.32 -0.29
C ASP A 584 13.68 15.91 -1.61
N ALA A 585 13.45 15.20 -2.71
CA ALA A 585 13.82 15.69 -4.03
C ALA A 585 13.07 16.97 -4.40
N LEU A 586 11.79 17.10 -4.06
CA LEU A 586 10.98 18.29 -4.37
C LEU A 586 11.36 19.53 -3.57
N VAL A 587 11.94 19.38 -2.37
CA VAL A 587 12.39 20.52 -1.55
C VAL A 587 13.40 21.36 -2.35
N GLY A 588 13.11 22.66 -2.49
CA GLY A 588 13.98 23.61 -3.20
C GLY A 588 13.81 23.67 -4.72
N ARG A 589 12.88 22.90 -5.32
CA ARG A 589 12.68 22.88 -6.80
C ARG A 589 11.62 23.83 -7.34
N VAL A 590 11.01 24.68 -6.51
CA VAL A 590 9.95 25.61 -6.94
C VAL A 590 10.33 26.46 -8.15
N LYS A 591 11.60 26.86 -8.27
CA LYS A 591 12.10 27.66 -9.41
C LYS A 591 12.04 26.94 -10.76
N ARG A 592 11.91 25.61 -10.78
CA ARG A 592 11.73 24.80 -12.00
C ARG A 592 10.26 24.69 -12.43
N ALA A 593 9.31 25.14 -11.60
CA ALA A 593 7.90 25.15 -11.96
C ALA A 593 7.56 26.26 -12.96
N ARG A 594 6.66 25.96 -13.90
CA ARG A 594 6.34 26.83 -15.05
C ARG A 594 4.86 26.82 -15.42
N ILE A 595 4.24 25.64 -15.45
CA ILE A 595 2.81 25.46 -15.78
C ILE A 595 2.03 25.04 -14.52
N PRO A 596 0.69 25.21 -14.46
CA PRO A 596 -0.09 25.02 -13.24
C PRO A 596 0.17 23.68 -12.51
N ARG A 597 0.26 22.57 -13.24
CA ARG A 597 0.54 21.25 -12.65
C ARG A 597 1.94 21.10 -12.03
N HIS A 598 2.95 21.86 -12.47
CA HIS A 598 4.29 21.86 -11.86
C HIS A 598 4.28 22.51 -10.47
N PHE A 599 3.20 23.19 -10.10
CA PHE A 599 2.99 23.73 -8.76
C PHE A 599 2.06 22.83 -7.95
N GLY A 600 0.93 22.43 -8.54
CA GLY A 600 -0.09 21.65 -7.85
C GLY A 600 0.38 20.26 -7.40
N TRP A 601 1.00 19.47 -8.28
CA TRP A 601 1.45 18.12 -7.90
C TRP A 601 2.52 18.12 -6.80
N PRO A 602 3.56 18.97 -6.84
CA PRO A 602 4.50 19.08 -5.73
C PRO A 602 3.85 19.49 -4.41
N MET A 603 2.87 20.42 -4.42
CA MET A 603 2.13 20.79 -3.20
C MET A 603 1.43 19.58 -2.58
N LEU A 604 0.71 18.80 -3.39
CA LEU A 604 -0.01 17.60 -2.94
C LEU A 604 0.96 16.56 -2.37
N ALA A 605 2.06 16.31 -3.10
CA ALA A 605 3.07 15.35 -2.69
C ALA A 605 3.76 15.73 -1.35
N LEU A 606 4.13 17.00 -1.21
CA LEU A 606 4.79 17.53 -0.01
C LEU A 606 3.85 17.57 1.20
N VAL A 607 2.59 17.98 1.01
CA VAL A 607 1.59 18.00 2.09
C VAL A 607 1.29 16.60 2.60
N ALA A 608 1.19 15.60 1.71
CA ALA A 608 0.95 14.22 2.10
C ALA A 608 2.07 13.66 2.99
N VAL A 609 3.33 13.94 2.64
CA VAL A 609 4.48 13.50 3.45
C VAL A 609 4.60 14.32 4.73
N TYR A 610 4.32 15.62 4.71
CA TYR A 610 4.20 16.42 5.94
C TYR A 610 3.16 15.83 6.90
N ASP A 611 1.97 15.48 6.39
CA ASP A 611 0.90 14.89 7.19
C ASP A 611 1.29 13.56 7.83
N ALA A 612 2.05 12.72 7.12
CA ALA A 612 2.52 11.43 7.63
C ALA A 612 3.69 11.53 8.62
N THR A 613 4.57 12.52 8.43
CA THR A 613 5.88 12.57 9.14
C THR A 613 5.97 13.66 10.20
N GLY A 614 5.15 14.71 10.09
CA GLY A 614 5.26 15.94 10.90
C GLY A 614 6.48 16.81 10.56
N GLU A 615 7.26 16.46 9.53
CA GLU A 615 8.49 17.19 9.17
C GLU A 615 8.16 18.52 8.49
N ARG A 616 8.26 19.61 9.26
CA ARG A 616 7.88 20.97 8.81
C ARG A 616 8.52 21.42 7.50
N ARG A 617 9.73 20.96 7.17
CA ARG A 617 10.43 21.31 5.94
C ARG A 617 9.60 21.03 4.67
N TYR A 618 8.78 19.99 4.67
CA TYR A 618 7.91 19.68 3.55
C TYR A 618 6.74 20.66 3.44
N LEU A 619 6.15 21.06 4.58
CA LEU A 619 5.11 22.10 4.59
C LEU A 619 5.65 23.45 4.12
N GLU A 620 6.83 23.86 4.59
CA GLU A 620 7.44 25.13 4.14
C GLU A 620 7.77 25.10 2.64
N ALA A 621 8.22 23.96 2.11
CA ALA A 621 8.39 23.81 0.67
C ALA A 621 7.05 23.88 -0.09
N ALA A 622 5.99 23.24 0.42
CA ALA A 622 4.66 23.29 -0.19
C ALA A 622 4.10 24.73 -0.22
N ARG A 623 4.30 25.50 0.86
CA ARG A 623 3.97 26.93 0.93
C ARG A 623 4.69 27.73 -0.15
N ALA A 624 5.99 27.49 -0.35
CA ALA A 624 6.75 28.17 -1.41
C ALA A 624 6.19 27.89 -2.81
N TYR A 625 5.76 26.66 -3.08
CA TYR A 625 5.05 26.32 -4.33
C TYR A 625 3.69 27.01 -4.43
N ALA A 626 2.93 27.11 -3.33
CA ALA A 626 1.64 27.81 -3.31
C ALA A 626 1.78 29.31 -3.56
N ASP A 627 2.74 29.96 -2.92
CA ASP A 627 3.02 31.39 -3.13
C ASP A 627 3.43 31.64 -4.60
N ALA A 628 4.42 30.90 -5.11
CA ALA A 628 4.88 31.07 -6.48
C ALA A 628 3.77 30.77 -7.52
N GLY A 629 2.93 29.77 -7.27
CA GLY A 629 1.83 29.40 -8.15
C GLY A 629 0.71 30.44 -8.16
N THR A 630 0.33 30.96 -6.99
CA THR A 630 -0.76 31.95 -6.87
C THR A 630 -0.33 33.35 -7.30
N ASP A 631 0.97 33.68 -7.25
CA ASP A 631 1.53 34.90 -7.83
C ASP A 631 1.56 34.84 -9.37
N LEU A 632 1.88 33.67 -9.94
CA LEU A 632 2.00 33.50 -11.39
C LEU A 632 0.64 33.38 -12.10
N PHE A 633 -0.34 32.71 -11.49
CA PHE A 633 -1.63 32.44 -12.10
C PHE A 633 -2.78 33.14 -11.38
N ARG A 634 -3.59 33.88 -12.16
CA ARG A 634 -4.83 34.48 -11.66
C ARG A 634 -5.79 33.38 -11.17
N PRO A 635 -6.60 33.64 -10.12
CA PRO A 635 -7.57 32.68 -9.59
C PRO A 635 -8.78 32.56 -10.52
N THR A 636 -8.61 31.95 -11.70
CA THR A 636 -9.69 31.67 -12.64
C THR A 636 -9.33 30.46 -13.49
N PRO A 637 -10.30 29.57 -13.82
CA PRO A 637 -10.05 28.47 -14.77
C PRO A 637 -9.52 28.93 -16.13
N ALA A 638 -9.83 30.17 -16.56
CA ALA A 638 -9.37 30.74 -17.83
C ALA A 638 -7.87 31.13 -17.85
N ALA A 639 -7.17 31.09 -16.71
CA ALA A 639 -5.75 31.46 -16.61
C ALA A 639 -4.80 30.41 -17.19
N GLY A 640 -5.32 29.23 -17.54
CA GLY A 640 -4.58 28.14 -18.15
C GLY A 640 -5.53 27.10 -18.76
N ASP A 641 -5.01 25.92 -19.04
CA ASP A 641 -5.83 24.77 -19.43
C ASP A 641 -6.42 24.07 -18.19
N TRP A 642 -6.97 22.86 -18.38
CA TRP A 642 -7.51 22.02 -17.31
C TRP A 642 -6.54 21.81 -16.11
N LYS A 643 -5.23 22.01 -16.29
CA LYS A 643 -4.23 21.89 -15.21
C LYS A 643 -4.40 22.96 -14.14
N MET A 644 -5.14 24.05 -14.40
CA MET A 644 -5.52 25.01 -13.36
C MET A 644 -6.28 24.34 -12.20
N GLY A 645 -7.05 23.29 -12.48
CA GLY A 645 -7.68 22.48 -11.44
C GLY A 645 -6.68 21.81 -10.49
N ILE A 646 -5.56 21.31 -11.00
CA ILE A 646 -4.49 20.70 -10.19
C ILE A 646 -3.80 21.75 -9.33
N LEU A 647 -3.54 22.95 -9.86
CA LEU A 647 -3.01 24.06 -9.07
C LEU A 647 -3.97 24.39 -7.93
N ALA A 648 -5.26 24.52 -8.22
CA ALA A 648 -6.26 24.81 -7.20
C ALA A 648 -6.36 23.70 -6.13
N ASP A 649 -6.24 22.42 -6.50
CA ASP A 649 -6.17 21.29 -5.56
C ASP A 649 -4.93 21.37 -4.66
N GLY A 650 -3.76 21.69 -5.22
CA GLY A 650 -2.54 21.93 -4.45
C GLY A 650 -2.68 23.07 -3.45
N VAL A 651 -3.26 24.20 -3.87
CA VAL A 651 -3.52 25.36 -2.99
C VAL A 651 -4.50 24.99 -1.87
N ALA A 652 -5.54 24.21 -2.20
CA ALA A 652 -6.49 23.64 -1.24
C ALA A 652 -5.80 22.74 -0.20
N ALA A 653 -4.89 21.88 -0.61
CA ALA A 653 -4.12 21.02 0.29
C ALA A 653 -3.21 21.82 1.24
N VAL A 654 -2.48 22.82 0.73
CA VAL A 654 -1.63 23.69 1.55
C VAL A 654 -2.46 24.47 2.55
N TYR A 655 -3.57 25.10 2.10
CA TYR A 655 -4.50 25.79 3.00
C TYR A 655 -5.02 24.86 4.11
N GLY A 656 -5.37 23.61 3.78
CA GLY A 656 -5.85 22.63 4.76
C GLY A 656 -4.81 22.28 5.82
N ALA A 657 -3.52 22.30 5.46
CA ALA A 657 -2.42 22.01 6.38
C ALA A 657 -2.02 23.20 7.26
N ASP A 658 -2.29 24.43 6.82
CA ASP A 658 -1.56 25.61 7.27
C ASP A 658 -2.46 26.80 7.68
N GLY A 659 -3.70 26.84 7.20
CA GLY A 659 -4.71 27.85 7.51
C GLY A 659 -4.50 29.24 6.89
N ASP A 660 -3.65 29.43 5.87
CA ASP A 660 -3.37 30.76 5.31
C ASP A 660 -4.61 31.38 4.63
N ALA A 661 -5.13 32.46 5.21
CA ALA A 661 -6.30 33.16 4.72
C ALA A 661 -6.15 33.75 3.31
N ARG A 662 -4.91 34.00 2.82
CA ARG A 662 -4.67 34.44 1.43
C ARG A 662 -5.06 33.35 0.44
N LEU A 663 -4.64 32.11 0.70
CA LEU A 663 -4.93 30.95 -0.15
C LEU A 663 -6.44 30.68 -0.20
N ARG A 664 -7.13 30.80 0.95
CA ARG A 664 -8.60 30.75 0.98
C ARG A 664 -9.25 31.76 0.05
N ARG A 665 -8.80 33.03 0.06
CA ARG A 665 -9.34 34.07 -0.83
C ARG A 665 -9.10 33.74 -2.29
N TRP A 666 -7.91 33.23 -2.62
CA TRP A 666 -7.58 32.78 -3.97
C TRP A 666 -8.51 31.65 -4.43
N LEU A 667 -8.74 30.65 -3.58
CA LEU A 667 -9.63 29.50 -3.87
C LEU A 667 -11.09 29.93 -4.09
N VAL A 668 -11.62 30.82 -3.24
CA VAL A 668 -12.98 31.35 -3.39
C VAL A 668 -13.11 32.10 -4.72
N ALA A 669 -12.16 32.97 -5.06
CA ALA A 669 -12.17 33.70 -6.33
C ALA A 669 -12.12 32.74 -7.54
N TYR A 670 -11.29 31.69 -7.47
CA TYR A 670 -11.21 30.67 -8.51
C TYR A 670 -12.53 29.91 -8.67
N ALA A 671 -13.14 29.47 -7.57
CA ALA A 671 -14.39 28.72 -7.60
C ALA A 671 -15.58 29.57 -8.05
N ASP A 672 -15.68 30.82 -7.59
CA ASP A 672 -16.73 31.73 -8.06
C ASP A 672 -16.59 32.02 -9.57
N ALA A 673 -15.35 32.17 -10.07
CA ALA A 673 -15.11 32.33 -11.51
C ALA A 673 -15.48 31.05 -12.31
N LEU A 674 -15.25 29.86 -11.76
CA LEU A 674 -15.70 28.60 -12.34
C LEU A 674 -17.23 28.55 -12.46
N LEU A 675 -17.93 28.87 -11.37
CA LEU A 675 -19.40 28.81 -11.32
C LEU A 675 -20.09 29.92 -12.14
N ALA A 676 -19.42 31.05 -12.37
CA ALA A 676 -19.96 32.14 -13.19
C ALA A 676 -20.00 31.83 -14.70
N SER A 677 -19.37 30.74 -15.16
CA SER A 677 -19.32 30.34 -16.58
C SER A 677 -19.72 28.86 -16.77
N PRO A 678 -20.97 28.49 -16.45
CA PRO A 678 -21.41 27.09 -16.53
C PRO A 678 -21.26 26.54 -17.95
N GLY A 679 -20.78 25.30 -18.08
CA GLY A 679 -20.58 24.62 -19.36
C GLY A 679 -19.30 25.00 -20.12
N ARG A 680 -18.65 26.13 -19.78
CA ARG A 680 -17.38 26.53 -20.43
C ARG A 680 -16.20 25.62 -20.05
N PHE A 681 -16.19 25.13 -18.81
CA PHE A 681 -15.11 24.33 -18.24
C PHE A 681 -15.61 22.91 -17.94
N ALA A 682 -15.72 22.10 -18.98
CA ALA A 682 -16.34 20.76 -18.89
C ALA A 682 -15.46 19.69 -18.22
N ASP A 683 -14.16 19.94 -18.08
CA ASP A 683 -13.25 18.98 -17.44
C ASP A 683 -13.51 18.90 -15.92
N PRO A 684 -13.77 17.70 -15.36
CA PRO A 684 -14.13 17.56 -13.95
C PRO A 684 -13.01 18.03 -13.00
N ARG A 685 -11.75 18.07 -13.44
CA ARG A 685 -10.62 18.49 -12.61
C ARG A 685 -10.67 19.97 -12.25
N PHE A 686 -11.39 20.81 -12.99
CA PHE A 686 -11.59 22.21 -12.58
C PHE A 686 -12.33 22.32 -11.24
N ALA A 687 -13.14 21.32 -10.88
CA ALA A 687 -13.99 21.31 -9.70
C ALA A 687 -13.32 20.74 -8.43
N LEU A 688 -12.06 20.31 -8.48
CA LEU A 688 -11.32 19.72 -7.36
C LEU A 688 -11.45 20.50 -6.02
N PRO A 689 -11.36 21.85 -5.96
CA PRO A 689 -11.46 22.57 -4.69
C PRO A 689 -12.89 22.73 -4.16
N LEU A 690 -13.94 22.42 -4.94
CA LEU A 690 -15.32 22.75 -4.56
C LEU A 690 -15.78 22.02 -3.30
N GLY A 691 -15.44 20.74 -3.16
CA GLY A 691 -15.77 19.94 -1.98
C GLY A 691 -15.21 20.56 -0.69
N GLN A 692 -13.92 20.90 -0.71
CA GLN A 692 -13.26 21.52 0.43
C GLN A 692 -13.81 22.93 0.70
N LEU A 693 -14.08 23.72 -0.34
CA LEU A 693 -14.66 25.05 -0.17
C LEU A 693 -16.04 25.00 0.48
N TYR A 694 -16.90 24.04 0.12
CA TYR A 694 -18.15 23.82 0.84
C TYR A 694 -17.91 23.47 2.30
N ALA A 695 -17.01 22.51 2.57
CA ALA A 695 -16.67 22.11 3.95
C ALA A 695 -16.27 23.33 4.80
N LEU A 696 -15.56 24.28 4.21
CA LEU A 696 -15.10 25.51 4.85
C LEU A 696 -16.17 26.61 4.96
N THR A 697 -16.90 26.91 3.89
CA THR A 697 -17.78 28.10 3.82
C THR A 697 -19.23 27.77 4.12
N GLY A 698 -19.71 26.59 3.73
CA GLY A 698 -21.11 26.19 3.80
C GLY A 698 -21.95 26.74 2.68
N ASP A 699 -21.30 27.30 1.66
CA ASP A 699 -21.99 27.80 0.48
C ASP A 699 -22.49 26.62 -0.35
N ALA A 700 -23.81 26.43 -0.33
CA ALA A 700 -24.50 25.34 -1.02
C ALA A 700 -24.27 25.35 -2.55
N ARG A 701 -23.84 26.49 -3.14
CA ARG A 701 -23.48 26.55 -4.56
C ARG A 701 -22.31 25.61 -4.87
N TYR A 702 -21.31 25.56 -3.98
CA TYR A 702 -20.14 24.69 -4.15
C TYR A 702 -20.52 23.21 -3.98
N GLU A 703 -21.36 22.87 -3.01
CA GLU A 703 -21.87 21.50 -2.81
C GLU A 703 -22.67 21.02 -4.03
N HIS A 704 -23.62 21.83 -4.51
CA HIS A 704 -24.44 21.47 -5.66
C HIS A 704 -23.59 21.23 -6.90
N ALA A 705 -22.63 22.12 -7.18
CA ALA A 705 -21.74 21.99 -8.32
C ALA A 705 -20.79 20.78 -8.18
N ALA A 706 -20.24 20.55 -6.99
CA ALA A 706 -19.40 19.39 -6.69
C ALA A 706 -20.14 18.06 -6.95
N LEU A 707 -21.35 17.91 -6.40
CA LEU A 707 -22.17 16.72 -6.59
C LEU A 707 -22.58 16.52 -8.06
N ALA A 708 -22.92 17.59 -8.77
CA ALA A 708 -23.25 17.53 -10.19
C ALA A 708 -22.06 17.03 -11.02
N VAL A 709 -20.86 17.57 -10.79
CA VAL A 709 -19.64 17.14 -11.50
C VAL A 709 -19.36 15.66 -11.27
N VAL A 710 -19.42 15.18 -10.02
CA VAL A 710 -19.13 13.76 -9.74
C VAL A 710 -20.20 12.84 -10.32
N ARG A 711 -21.48 13.25 -10.29
CA ARG A 711 -22.58 12.51 -10.91
C ARG A 711 -22.37 12.37 -12.42
N ASP A 712 -22.00 13.46 -13.10
CA ASP A 712 -21.95 13.51 -14.57
C ASP A 712 -20.59 13.02 -15.14
N MET A 713 -19.55 12.96 -14.33
CA MET A 713 -18.23 12.46 -14.73
C MET A 713 -18.25 10.97 -15.09
N ASN A 714 -17.67 10.62 -16.25
CA ASN A 714 -17.49 9.23 -16.66
C ASN A 714 -16.20 8.64 -16.08
N ILE A 715 -16.28 7.56 -15.30
CA ILE A 715 -15.11 6.80 -14.85
C ILE A 715 -14.79 5.76 -15.92
N GLY A 716 -13.78 6.06 -16.75
CA GLY A 716 -13.32 5.16 -17.81
C GLY A 716 -12.68 3.88 -17.27
N ASP A 717 -12.56 2.89 -18.14
CA ASP A 717 -11.93 1.58 -17.88
C ASP A 717 -10.51 1.47 -18.47
N GLN A 718 -9.92 2.60 -18.88
CA GLN A 718 -8.49 2.73 -19.17
C GLN A 718 -7.74 3.26 -17.95
N GLY A 719 -6.49 2.83 -17.75
CA GLY A 719 -5.69 3.13 -16.56
C GLY A 719 -5.66 4.62 -16.18
N LYS A 720 -5.31 5.50 -17.13
CA LYS A 720 -5.30 6.96 -16.88
C LYS A 720 -6.67 7.52 -16.52
N GLN A 721 -7.72 7.14 -17.25
CA GLN A 721 -9.07 7.68 -17.03
C GLN A 721 -9.60 7.23 -15.66
N LEU A 722 -9.37 5.96 -15.31
CA LEU A 722 -9.69 5.40 -14.01
C LEU A 722 -8.96 6.15 -12.89
N ALA A 723 -7.64 6.33 -13.01
CA ALA A 723 -6.83 7.02 -12.00
C ALA A 723 -7.25 8.48 -11.83
N ALA A 724 -7.35 9.24 -12.94
CA ALA A 724 -7.70 10.66 -12.90
C ALA A 724 -9.11 10.90 -12.36
N ASN A 725 -10.11 10.15 -12.83
CA ASN A 725 -11.51 10.38 -12.46
C ASN A 725 -11.85 9.73 -11.11
N GLY A 726 -11.24 8.59 -10.77
CA GLY A 726 -11.31 8.02 -9.43
C GLY A 726 -10.75 8.99 -8.38
N ARG A 727 -9.57 9.56 -8.63
CA ARG A 727 -8.96 10.57 -7.75
C ARG A 727 -9.83 11.81 -7.62
N THR A 728 -10.35 12.31 -8.74
CA THR A 728 -11.22 13.50 -8.76
C THR A 728 -12.48 13.28 -7.93
N GLY A 729 -13.12 12.11 -8.03
CA GLY A 729 -14.30 11.78 -7.24
C GLY A 729 -14.02 11.77 -5.74
N PHE A 730 -12.94 11.11 -5.28
CA PHE A 730 -12.55 11.13 -3.87
C PHE A 730 -12.22 12.54 -3.37
N ARG A 731 -11.47 13.32 -4.15
CA ARG A 731 -11.09 14.71 -3.82
C ARG A 731 -12.29 15.62 -3.62
N ILE A 732 -13.33 15.44 -4.44
CA ILE A 732 -14.54 16.26 -4.37
C ILE A 732 -15.46 15.78 -3.25
N LEU A 733 -15.72 14.46 -3.15
CA LEU A 733 -16.75 13.94 -2.24
C LEU A 733 -16.30 13.87 -0.78
N ALA A 734 -15.05 13.52 -0.50
CA ALA A 734 -14.62 13.27 0.88
C ALA A 734 -14.76 14.52 1.78
N PRO A 735 -14.37 15.74 1.36
CA PRO A 735 -14.59 16.93 2.19
C PRO A 735 -16.08 17.28 2.39
N LEU A 736 -16.97 16.95 1.45
CA LEU A 736 -18.42 17.19 1.61
C LEU A 736 -18.98 16.40 2.81
N ALA A 737 -18.49 15.17 2.99
CA ALA A 737 -18.91 14.28 4.07
C ALA A 737 -18.50 14.80 5.47
N GLU A 738 -17.44 15.58 5.58
CA GLU A 738 -16.96 16.10 6.88
C GLU A 738 -17.91 17.11 7.51
N ARG A 739 -18.68 17.86 6.70
CA ARG A 739 -19.58 18.93 7.18
C ARG A 739 -21.01 18.45 7.40
N THR A 740 -21.49 17.49 6.61
CA THR A 740 -22.87 16.97 6.72
C THR A 740 -23.12 16.20 8.02
N GLY A 741 -22.05 15.91 8.78
CA GLY A 741 -22.16 15.41 10.15
C GLY A 741 -23.03 14.17 10.20
N LEU A 742 -22.50 13.03 9.74
CA LEU A 742 -23.10 11.72 9.92
C LEU A 742 -23.45 11.54 11.41
N ARG A 743 -24.68 11.91 11.76
CA ARG A 743 -25.37 11.41 12.94
C ARG A 743 -25.44 9.91 12.70
N PRO A 744 -24.93 9.07 13.61
CA PRO A 744 -25.17 7.64 13.50
C PRO A 744 -26.68 7.43 13.42
N SER A 745 -27.14 6.75 12.36
CA SER A 745 -28.47 6.16 12.37
C SER A 745 -28.55 5.29 13.62
N LYS A 746 -29.58 5.52 14.44
CA LYS A 746 -29.86 4.73 15.64
C LYS A 746 -30.02 3.26 15.33
#